data_AF-A0A1I2PHU5-F1
#
_entry.id   AF-A0A1I2PHU5-F1
#
_cell.length_a   1.000
_cell.length_b   1.000
_cell.length_c   1.000
_cell.angle_alpha   90.00
_cell.angle_beta   90.00
_cell.angle_gamma   90.00
#
_symmetry.space_group_name_H-M   'P 1'
#
loop_
_entity.id
_entity.type
_entity.pdbx_description
1 polymer ?
#
loop_
_entity_poly.entity_id
_entity_poly.type
_entity_poly.pdbx_seq_one_letter_code
_entity_poly.pdbx_strand_id
1 'polypeptide(L)'
;MKHFLILLALLLLLLPLFKLPARAQPSEGEGGKTRSTIYTDEKVANARKNIQRYDWARKMRDNAVQEAEKYLGYGEERLWEMVTPQSLPRSYAVNYELGSPITGKEFNEKYGYRGWLADPLNEPWKLTDPSSGYKFPTNDFESYYKSGLDEHGIFDPKRADKRFLINELYPEKGPDWGVDDGFGWVDEEGNRWTFIAYYNHWHVWHGGVVDNAIRAFRDAYLYTGDLRYARAGIILLDRVADVYPEMDVSVYKEEDGFLNSHGGTGKGKIRGSIWEATAVPNYLSAYDAFFPVVEESGAVEFLRDKAREYKLDNPKDTADAVRKNIEDNLVRQIFPAVKNAQIRGNFGMHQRALAMAAVVLDEPGTTEAWIDWVFQTGGLYSTPDWHLTGGNVMTTLVNQVDRDGFGDEPSTEYNSYWLQQIMDVADVLQGYDRYPKADLYNNVKLRKMFDTRYPLVMVNNYTPTIGDSFKTGNPGIVGTVQEHVKAFEKYRKPVYAQLAHLLNGNTTDGLHGDIFSADPEKVVRDIERVIDEEGPFNPGSINLSGFGFAALRDGKPPSDRGITYKFSELKRIDATAEVTDFLGRIHLETDELGKRLPEAFDIPEDYYDNAGAVQLEAARKGRRISFAFRVPSTDRYRLLVFPLESTGYGRYEIRIDGKKVKEHDFYGTSSSPEPVDLGEFRLTKGTHTISFVNTGKHPEATNYKLGISKLVLKNRAALTQEAKDSRNLRGLWLYYGRNQVGRHGHKDTLNLGLHAFGLDLSPDLGYPDNFKDRTEWVSNTVSHNTVVVDRSKQKDHWVGIPHHFDASSRVQLIDVEAPKVYPQTERYRRTTAMIRVDEENSYAVDFFRVKGGKEHHFSFHGAEGEVTTEGLRLVPQPKGTYAGEDVEFGEKEPDQPDGWEYAGSGFHYLTRVERDRNPSGPFSVDWKIRDTWGVLPQEEDIHLRLTMLSPVDEVALADGYPPKLPGNPKSLRYLIARRSGEDLESQFVSVLEPYKNRRFIRSVEPATLKAGGKKVDSNTAAAVKVTLSDGRVDYIVNSLDPEVTYTVDGKFRFRGFIGVYSEKGGKPVYAYLHDGRLLGPASGPPLLRSHGHIKGTVEEFTRELTDQNRLTVKRTGPAIDPKEIIGKQIFVETDGERNGSYEIREVRPASGNRWVLDLGDITLVRRYKDENNFSKGYVYNLKKGASWRIPLSAEWFGK
;
A
#
# COMPACT_ATOMS: atom_id res chain seq x y z
N MET A 1 -16.25 -23.99 74.26
CA MET A 1 -16.82 -24.80 73.17
C MET A 1 -17.50 -24.03 72.03
N LYS A 2 -17.56 -22.69 72.03
CA LYS A 2 -17.99 -21.87 70.87
C LYS A 2 -16.84 -21.12 70.15
N HIS A 3 -15.59 -21.36 70.53
CA HIS A 3 -14.41 -20.73 69.90
C HIS A 3 -13.48 -21.71 69.17
N PHE A 4 -13.72 -23.02 69.29
CA PHE A 4 -12.97 -24.05 68.55
C PHE A 4 -13.61 -24.40 67.18
N LEU A 5 -14.90 -24.11 67.00
CA LEU A 5 -15.62 -24.32 65.73
C LEU A 5 -15.50 -23.15 64.74
N ILE A 6 -15.08 -21.96 65.17
CA ILE A 6 -14.93 -20.78 64.29
C ILE A 6 -13.51 -20.73 63.68
N LEU A 7 -12.50 -21.26 64.37
CA LEU A 7 -11.13 -21.32 63.83
C LEU A 7 -10.95 -22.40 62.74
N LEU A 8 -11.71 -23.50 62.79
CA LEU A 8 -11.67 -24.55 61.76
C LEU A 8 -12.38 -24.14 60.46
N ALA A 9 -13.33 -23.19 60.53
CA ALA A 9 -14.04 -22.68 59.36
C ALA A 9 -13.25 -21.58 58.61
N LEU A 10 -12.30 -20.90 59.28
CA LEU A 10 -11.50 -19.83 58.67
C LEU A 10 -10.16 -20.30 58.08
N LEU A 11 -9.64 -21.48 58.48
CA LEU A 11 -8.43 -22.05 57.87
C LEU A 11 -8.67 -22.85 56.58
N LEU A 12 -9.93 -23.13 56.22
CA LEU A 12 -10.31 -23.85 54.99
C LEU A 12 -10.63 -22.92 53.80
N LEU A 13 -10.54 -21.60 53.96
CA LEU A 13 -10.87 -20.60 52.93
C LEU A 13 -9.67 -19.81 52.37
N LEU A 14 -8.43 -20.13 52.79
CA LEU A 14 -7.22 -19.33 52.45
C LEU A 14 -5.97 -20.15 52.10
N LEU A 15 -6.13 -21.25 51.35
CA LEU A 15 -4.99 -21.90 50.68
C LEU A 15 -5.23 -21.93 49.16
N PRO A 16 -4.43 -21.21 48.35
CA PRO A 16 -4.40 -21.43 46.92
C PRO A 16 -3.71 -22.77 46.69
N LEU A 17 -4.50 -23.81 46.46
CA LEU A 17 -4.00 -25.00 45.78
C LEU A 17 -3.61 -24.56 44.37
N PHE A 18 -2.31 -24.31 44.18
CA PHE A 18 -1.65 -24.43 42.88
C PHE A 18 -1.93 -25.85 42.35
N LYS A 19 -3.09 -26.03 41.72
CA LYS A 19 -3.24 -27.07 40.72
C LYS A 19 -2.56 -26.53 39.48
N LEU A 20 -1.35 -27.04 39.21
CA LEU A 20 -0.84 -27.16 37.85
C LEU A 20 -2.03 -27.52 36.93
N PRO A 21 -2.18 -26.89 35.76
CA PRO A 21 -3.24 -27.28 34.85
C PRO A 21 -3.09 -28.79 34.62
N ALA A 22 -4.08 -29.54 35.08
CA ALA A 22 -4.16 -30.95 34.77
C ALA A 22 -4.18 -31.02 33.25
N ARG A 23 -3.15 -31.65 32.67
CA ARG A 23 -3.14 -32.08 31.27
C ARG A 23 -4.51 -32.68 31.00
N ALA A 24 -5.31 -32.01 30.16
CA ALA A 24 -6.61 -32.55 29.78
C ALA A 24 -6.36 -33.96 29.28
N GLN A 25 -6.88 -34.96 30.00
CA GLN A 25 -6.88 -36.31 29.47
C GLN A 25 -7.74 -36.28 28.21
N PRO A 26 -7.22 -36.70 27.04
CA PRO A 26 -8.03 -36.78 25.84
C PRO A 26 -9.19 -37.73 26.12
N SER A 27 -10.41 -37.27 25.85
CA SER A 27 -11.59 -38.13 25.85
C SER A 27 -11.36 -39.22 24.80
N GLU A 28 -11.35 -40.48 25.24
CA GLU A 28 -11.36 -41.62 24.34
C GLU A 28 -12.67 -41.60 23.54
N GLY A 29 -12.54 -41.25 22.25
CA GLY A 29 -13.58 -41.39 21.23
C GLY A 29 -14.12 -40.07 20.68
N GLU A 30 -13.40 -39.40 19.78
CA GLU A 30 -13.93 -38.46 18.78
C GLU A 30 -12.82 -38.19 17.73
N GLY A 31 -13.12 -38.35 16.43
CA GLY A 31 -12.12 -38.60 15.38
C GLY A 31 -11.17 -37.44 15.06
N GLY A 32 -9.87 -37.74 14.98
CA GLY A 32 -8.82 -36.80 14.53
C GLY A 32 -8.89 -36.51 13.02
N LYS A 33 -7.91 -35.74 12.51
CA LYS A 33 -7.82 -35.39 11.07
C LYS A 33 -7.88 -36.66 10.21
N THR A 34 -8.71 -36.66 9.17
CA THR A 34 -8.87 -37.81 8.26
C THR A 34 -8.53 -37.52 6.80
N ARG A 35 -8.33 -36.25 6.45
CA ARG A 35 -8.09 -35.78 5.08
C ARG A 35 -7.32 -34.46 5.08
N SER A 36 -6.70 -34.12 3.96
CA SER A 36 -6.26 -32.74 3.70
C SER A 36 -7.49 -31.83 3.49
N THR A 37 -7.44 -30.62 4.04
CA THR A 37 -8.55 -29.65 4.03
C THR A 37 -8.21 -28.35 3.30
N ILE A 38 -6.94 -27.92 3.29
CA ILE A 38 -6.48 -26.76 2.51
C ILE A 38 -6.19 -27.17 1.07
N TYR A 39 -5.42 -28.26 0.90
CA TYR A 39 -5.02 -28.82 -0.39
C TYR A 39 -5.78 -30.11 -0.71
N THR A 40 -7.10 -30.01 -0.82
CA THR A 40 -7.97 -31.16 -1.14
C THR A 40 -7.50 -31.93 -2.37
N ASP A 41 -7.81 -33.23 -2.44
CA ASP A 41 -7.43 -34.08 -3.57
C ASP A 41 -7.82 -33.48 -4.93
N GLU A 42 -8.98 -32.82 -4.99
CA GLU A 42 -9.45 -32.11 -6.19
C GLU A 42 -8.52 -30.94 -6.55
N LYS A 43 -8.14 -30.09 -5.59
CA LYS A 43 -7.22 -28.97 -5.82
C LYS A 43 -5.86 -29.48 -6.32
N VAL A 44 -5.28 -30.49 -5.67
CA VAL A 44 -3.98 -31.05 -6.06
C VAL A 44 -4.06 -31.69 -7.45
N ALA A 45 -5.14 -32.43 -7.75
CA ALA A 45 -5.37 -32.98 -9.08
C ALA A 45 -5.49 -31.88 -10.15
N ASN A 46 -6.20 -30.79 -9.86
CA ASN A 46 -6.32 -29.64 -10.74
C ASN A 46 -4.95 -28.98 -10.99
N ALA A 47 -4.16 -28.73 -9.95
CA ALA A 47 -2.83 -28.15 -10.09
C ALA A 47 -1.92 -29.00 -10.98
N ARG A 48 -1.86 -30.31 -10.75
CA ARG A 48 -1.05 -31.24 -11.57
C ARG A 48 -1.54 -31.33 -13.01
N LYS A 49 -2.85 -31.28 -13.23
CA LYS A 49 -3.45 -31.20 -14.58
C LYS A 49 -3.10 -29.88 -15.27
N ASN A 50 -3.15 -28.76 -14.55
CA ASN A 50 -2.82 -27.43 -15.08
C ASN A 50 -1.34 -27.32 -15.43
N ILE A 51 -0.44 -27.93 -14.65
CA ILE A 51 0.99 -28.06 -14.96
C ILE A 51 1.21 -28.80 -16.29
N GLN A 52 0.43 -29.85 -16.58
CA GLN A 52 0.53 -30.53 -17.88
C GLN A 52 0.02 -29.64 -19.03
N ARG A 53 -0.91 -28.73 -18.75
CA ARG A 53 -1.63 -27.94 -19.76
C ARG A 53 -0.97 -26.60 -20.08
N TYR A 54 -0.44 -25.89 -19.09
CA TYR A 54 -0.02 -24.48 -19.22
C TYR A 54 1.46 -24.27 -18.90
N ASP A 55 2.13 -23.41 -19.68
CA ASP A 55 3.55 -23.10 -19.51
C ASP A 55 3.84 -22.36 -18.20
N TRP A 56 2.99 -21.39 -17.80
CA TRP A 56 3.13 -20.67 -16.54
C TRP A 56 3.07 -21.63 -15.34
N ALA A 57 2.17 -22.61 -15.38
CA ALA A 57 2.01 -23.61 -14.32
C ALA A 57 3.22 -24.57 -14.27
N ARG A 58 3.76 -24.99 -15.43
CA ARG A 58 5.05 -25.73 -15.47
C ARG A 58 6.17 -24.95 -14.82
N LYS A 59 6.23 -23.64 -15.07
CA LYS A 59 7.26 -22.78 -14.52
C LYS A 59 7.14 -22.63 -13.00
N MET A 60 5.93 -22.50 -12.47
CA MET A 60 5.70 -22.54 -11.02
C MET A 60 6.21 -23.84 -10.40
N ARG A 61 5.92 -24.99 -11.03
CA ARG A 61 6.48 -26.28 -10.62
C ARG A 61 8.01 -26.28 -10.66
N ASP A 62 8.61 -25.83 -11.77
CA ASP A 62 10.05 -25.87 -11.96
C ASP A 62 10.79 -24.99 -10.94
N ASN A 63 10.25 -23.81 -10.64
CA ASN A 63 10.76 -22.94 -9.58
C ASN A 63 10.66 -23.61 -8.20
N ALA A 64 9.49 -24.21 -7.88
CA ALA A 64 9.31 -24.91 -6.61
C ALA A 64 10.29 -26.10 -6.48
N VAL A 65 10.51 -26.85 -7.56
CA VAL A 65 11.50 -27.95 -7.61
C VAL A 65 12.92 -27.41 -7.43
N GLN A 66 13.30 -26.34 -8.12
CA GLN A 66 14.62 -25.74 -7.99
C GLN A 66 14.92 -25.31 -6.55
N GLU A 67 13.97 -24.62 -5.91
CA GLU A 67 14.08 -24.23 -4.50
C GLU A 67 14.12 -25.45 -3.58
N ALA A 68 13.30 -26.48 -3.83
CA ALA A 68 13.32 -27.69 -3.01
C ALA A 68 14.63 -28.47 -3.14
N GLU A 69 15.20 -28.60 -4.34
CA GLU A 69 16.46 -29.30 -4.58
C GLU A 69 17.65 -28.61 -3.87
N LYS A 70 17.63 -27.28 -3.74
CA LYS A 70 18.60 -26.53 -2.92
C LYS A 70 18.61 -27.03 -1.47
N TYR A 71 17.44 -27.24 -0.87
CA TYR A 71 17.33 -27.71 0.52
C TYR A 71 17.50 -29.22 0.65
N LEU A 72 17.10 -30.03 -0.34
CA LEU A 72 17.45 -31.46 -0.37
C LEU A 72 18.97 -31.68 -0.34
N GLY A 73 19.74 -30.78 -0.95
CA GLY A 73 21.21 -30.80 -0.92
C GLY A 73 21.84 -30.70 0.47
N TYR A 74 21.11 -30.22 1.50
CA TYR A 74 21.58 -30.24 2.88
C TYR A 74 21.62 -31.66 3.47
N GLY A 75 20.75 -32.56 2.98
CA GLY A 75 20.53 -33.90 3.54
C GLY A 75 19.54 -33.92 4.72
N GLU A 76 18.78 -35.00 4.84
CA GLU A 76 17.71 -35.17 5.85
C GLU A 76 18.26 -35.07 7.28
N GLU A 77 19.42 -35.68 7.53
CA GLU A 77 20.11 -35.66 8.83
C GLU A 77 20.41 -34.23 9.28
N ARG A 78 21.05 -33.45 8.41
CA ARG A 78 21.44 -32.08 8.72
C ARG A 78 20.23 -31.18 8.91
N LEU A 79 19.20 -31.32 8.07
CA LEU A 79 17.97 -30.56 8.22
C LEU A 79 17.30 -30.83 9.57
N TRP A 80 17.29 -32.09 10.02
CA TRP A 80 16.78 -32.46 11.34
C TRP A 80 17.61 -31.84 12.48
N GLU A 81 18.94 -31.89 12.38
CA GLU A 81 19.87 -31.30 13.37
C GLU A 81 19.82 -29.76 13.44
N MET A 82 19.46 -29.09 12.34
CA MET A 82 19.38 -27.63 12.29
C MET A 82 18.26 -27.02 13.15
N VAL A 83 17.26 -27.82 13.52
CA VAL A 83 16.16 -27.34 14.38
C VAL A 83 16.65 -27.16 15.81
N THR A 84 16.90 -25.91 16.19
CA THR A 84 17.41 -25.57 17.53
C THR A 84 16.32 -25.63 18.60
N PRO A 85 16.65 -26.01 19.85
CA PRO A 85 15.70 -26.01 20.96
C PRO A 85 15.51 -24.61 21.59
N GLN A 86 14.58 -24.54 22.54
CA GLN A 86 14.31 -23.31 23.31
C GLN A 86 15.54 -22.81 24.09
N SER A 87 16.50 -23.65 24.46
CA SER A 87 17.68 -23.26 25.25
C SER A 87 18.63 -22.30 24.53
N LEU A 88 18.47 -22.12 23.22
CA LEU A 88 19.24 -21.16 22.43
C LEU A 88 18.39 -19.92 22.09
N PRO A 89 18.87 -18.69 22.38
CA PRO A 89 18.13 -17.46 22.15
C PRO A 89 17.97 -17.13 20.66
N ARG A 90 17.04 -16.20 20.40
CA ARG A 90 16.81 -15.59 19.09
C ARG A 90 16.78 -14.07 19.25
N SER A 91 17.50 -13.35 18.38
CA SER A 91 17.53 -11.88 18.37
C SER A 91 17.56 -11.38 16.93
N TYR A 92 16.74 -10.40 16.57
CA TYR A 92 16.72 -9.88 15.19
C TYR A 92 17.90 -8.95 14.86
N ALA A 93 18.67 -8.53 15.86
CA ALA A 93 19.86 -7.68 15.68
C ALA A 93 20.99 -8.18 16.58
N VAL A 94 22.22 -8.13 16.07
CA VAL A 94 23.42 -8.49 16.85
C VAL A 94 23.64 -7.45 17.96
N ASN A 95 23.70 -6.17 17.58
CA ASN A 95 23.66 -5.02 18.47
C ASN A 95 23.03 -3.83 17.73
N TYR A 96 21.86 -3.39 18.19
CA TYR A 96 21.08 -2.36 17.50
C TYR A 96 21.67 -0.95 17.62
N GLU A 97 22.26 -0.64 18.78
CA GLU A 97 22.76 0.71 19.10
C GLU A 97 24.20 0.92 18.63
N LEU A 98 25.06 -0.07 18.79
CA LEU A 98 26.51 0.05 18.53
C LEU A 98 26.91 -0.53 17.17
N GLY A 99 26.09 -1.36 16.54
CA GLY A 99 26.39 -1.96 15.23
C GLY A 99 27.48 -3.03 15.29
N SER A 100 28.44 -2.98 14.36
CA SER A 100 29.54 -3.96 14.28
C SER A 100 30.59 -3.69 15.36
N PRO A 101 31.21 -4.72 15.96
CA PRO A 101 32.35 -4.52 16.86
C PRO A 101 33.62 -4.03 16.14
N ILE A 102 33.63 -4.00 14.80
CA ILE A 102 34.76 -3.52 13.99
C ILE A 102 34.54 -2.10 13.49
N THR A 103 33.38 -1.84 12.88
CA THR A 103 33.07 -0.57 12.21
C THR A 103 32.04 0.28 12.96
N GLY A 104 31.53 -0.21 14.09
CA GLY A 104 30.55 0.49 14.91
C GLY A 104 29.24 0.76 14.16
N LYS A 105 28.71 1.97 14.36
CA LYS A 105 27.45 2.43 13.77
C LYS A 105 27.46 2.52 12.24
N GLU A 106 28.64 2.63 11.62
CA GLU A 106 28.76 2.68 10.15
C GLU A 106 28.13 1.44 9.50
N PHE A 107 28.22 0.27 10.15
CA PHE A 107 27.54 -0.93 9.70
C PHE A 107 26.03 -0.75 9.61
N ASN A 108 25.38 -0.26 10.69
CA ASN A 108 23.93 -0.07 10.73
C ASN A 108 23.47 1.01 9.76
N GLU A 109 24.25 2.09 9.61
CA GLU A 109 23.97 3.17 8.66
C GLU A 109 24.04 2.68 7.20
N LYS A 110 24.98 1.79 6.90
CA LYS A 110 25.24 1.34 5.53
C LYS A 110 24.45 0.10 5.13
N TYR A 111 24.27 -0.86 6.03
CA TYR A 111 23.67 -2.18 5.74
C TYR A 111 22.39 -2.46 6.55
N GLY A 112 22.04 -1.59 7.52
CA GLY A 112 20.95 -1.83 8.46
C GLY A 112 21.29 -2.90 9.50
N TYR A 113 20.50 -2.98 10.57
CA TYR A 113 20.70 -3.97 11.64
C TYR A 113 20.55 -5.43 11.19
N ARG A 114 20.00 -5.65 9.98
CA ARG A 114 19.82 -6.96 9.33
C ARG A 114 20.95 -7.32 8.34
N GLY A 115 21.99 -6.49 8.24
CA GLY A 115 23.01 -6.62 7.19
C GLY A 115 23.99 -7.79 7.34
N TRP A 116 23.90 -8.60 8.38
CA TRP A 116 24.85 -9.69 8.63
C TRP A 116 24.61 -10.85 7.67
N LEU A 117 25.69 -11.37 7.07
CA LEU A 117 25.63 -12.45 6.08
C LEU A 117 25.96 -13.79 6.72
N ALA A 118 25.40 -14.89 6.20
CA ALA A 118 25.77 -16.25 6.61
C ALA A 118 25.69 -17.23 5.44
N ASP A 119 26.44 -18.32 5.54
CA ASP A 119 26.32 -19.49 4.67
C ASP A 119 26.04 -20.75 5.51
N PRO A 120 24.77 -21.03 5.84
CA PRO A 120 24.42 -22.15 6.71
C PRO A 120 24.80 -23.53 6.16
N LEU A 121 25.10 -23.64 4.86
CA LEU A 121 25.50 -24.90 4.22
C LEU A 121 27.00 -25.14 4.36
N ASN A 122 27.82 -24.12 4.11
CA ASN A 122 29.27 -24.30 4.06
C ASN A 122 29.99 -23.82 5.32
N GLU A 123 29.39 -22.88 6.06
CA GLU A 123 29.98 -22.27 7.26
C GLU A 123 28.90 -22.15 8.36
N PRO A 124 28.42 -23.28 8.90
CA PRO A 124 27.36 -23.26 9.91
C PRO A 124 27.79 -22.45 11.13
N TRP A 125 26.83 -21.74 11.71
CA TRP A 125 27.01 -20.90 12.91
C TRP A 125 27.95 -19.69 12.75
N LYS A 126 28.32 -19.31 11.52
CA LYS A 126 29.14 -18.13 11.26
C LYS A 126 28.34 -17.01 10.58
N LEU A 127 28.47 -15.81 11.12
CA LEU A 127 28.11 -14.54 10.53
C LEU A 127 29.34 -13.86 9.93
N THR A 128 29.18 -13.21 8.79
CA THR A 128 30.17 -12.34 8.17
C THR A 128 29.67 -10.90 8.25
N ASP A 129 30.53 -10.02 8.77
CA ASP A 129 30.33 -8.57 8.72
C ASP A 129 30.72 -8.05 7.31
N PRO A 130 29.76 -7.69 6.43
CA PRO A 130 30.07 -7.17 5.10
C PRO A 130 30.85 -5.84 5.11
N SER A 131 30.88 -5.11 6.22
CA SER A 131 31.62 -3.84 6.31
C SER A 131 33.12 -4.03 6.52
N SER A 132 33.53 -5.17 7.08
CA SER A 132 34.93 -5.43 7.45
C SER A 132 35.49 -6.76 6.92
N GLY A 133 34.61 -7.69 6.55
CA GLY A 133 34.96 -9.08 6.19
C GLY A 133 35.22 -9.99 7.39
N TYR A 134 35.12 -9.49 8.62
CA TYR A 134 35.30 -10.31 9.82
C TYR A 134 34.16 -11.31 9.99
N LYS A 135 34.48 -12.41 10.67
CA LYS A 135 33.56 -13.50 10.96
C LYS A 135 33.35 -13.68 12.45
N PHE A 136 32.10 -13.93 12.83
CA PHE A 136 31.67 -14.11 14.21
C PHE A 136 30.69 -15.27 14.34
N PRO A 137 30.60 -15.93 15.50
CA PRO A 137 31.54 -15.76 16.59
C PRO A 137 32.91 -16.32 16.21
N THR A 138 33.94 -15.96 16.96
CA THR A 138 35.33 -16.29 16.62
C THR A 138 35.74 -17.68 17.06
N ASN A 139 34.88 -18.36 17.81
CA ASN A 139 35.08 -19.72 18.32
C ASN A 139 34.33 -20.78 17.50
N ASP A 140 34.72 -22.05 17.64
CA ASP A 140 34.02 -23.19 17.02
C ASP A 140 32.69 -23.48 17.77
N PHE A 141 31.68 -22.68 17.46
CA PHE A 141 30.35 -22.84 18.07
C PHE A 141 29.67 -24.14 17.65
N GLU A 142 29.98 -24.70 16.47
CA GLU A 142 29.36 -25.96 16.04
C GLU A 142 29.78 -27.12 16.94
N SER A 143 31.08 -27.26 17.20
CA SER A 143 31.60 -28.28 18.12
C SER A 143 31.15 -28.03 19.55
N TYR A 144 31.10 -26.76 19.98
CA TYR A 144 30.54 -26.38 21.28
C TYR A 144 29.07 -26.84 21.41
N TYR A 145 28.22 -26.53 20.43
CA TYR A 145 26.82 -26.92 20.39
C TYR A 145 26.65 -28.44 20.44
N LYS A 146 27.35 -29.18 19.55
CA LYS A 146 27.28 -30.65 19.49
C LYS A 146 27.71 -31.31 20.80
N SER A 147 28.75 -30.80 21.45
CA SER A 147 29.22 -31.31 22.74
C SER A 147 28.23 -31.08 23.90
N GLY A 148 27.32 -30.11 23.75
CA GLY A 148 26.31 -29.77 24.75
C GLY A 148 24.97 -30.47 24.57
N LEU A 149 24.78 -31.29 23.53
CA LEU A 149 23.54 -32.04 23.32
C LEU A 149 23.36 -33.11 24.41
N ASP A 150 22.18 -33.14 25.01
CA ASP A 150 21.81 -34.19 25.96
C ASP A 150 21.29 -35.46 25.25
N GLU A 151 20.85 -36.45 26.06
CA GLU A 151 20.31 -37.70 25.52
C GLU A 151 18.98 -37.53 24.76
N HIS A 152 18.38 -36.33 24.82
CA HIS A 152 17.17 -35.94 24.10
C HIS A 152 17.46 -35.08 22.85
N GLY A 153 18.74 -34.82 22.56
CA GLY A 153 19.16 -33.94 21.48
C GLY A 153 18.82 -32.48 21.75
N ILE A 154 18.71 -32.09 23.03
CA ILE A 154 18.50 -30.72 23.48
C ILE A 154 19.84 -30.17 23.95
N PHE A 155 20.22 -29.01 23.41
CA PHE A 155 21.44 -28.31 23.79
C PHE A 155 21.33 -27.76 25.22
N ASP A 156 22.31 -28.07 26.07
CA ASP A 156 22.51 -27.42 27.37
C ASP A 156 23.93 -26.84 27.45
N PRO A 157 24.09 -25.51 27.52
CA PRO A 157 25.41 -24.89 27.60
C PRO A 157 26.21 -25.32 28.83
N LYS A 158 25.55 -25.83 29.89
CA LYS A 158 26.25 -26.35 31.08
C LYS A 158 26.96 -27.68 30.82
N ARG A 159 26.53 -28.42 29.81
CA ARG A 159 27.11 -29.70 29.39
C ARG A 159 28.19 -29.53 28.31
N ALA A 160 28.15 -28.41 27.59
CA ALA A 160 29.03 -28.14 26.47
C ALA A 160 30.50 -28.02 26.89
N ASP A 161 31.39 -28.54 26.05
CA ASP A 161 32.84 -28.53 26.28
C ASP A 161 33.39 -27.12 26.06
N LYS A 162 33.69 -26.44 27.17
CA LYS A 162 34.21 -25.06 27.19
C LYS A 162 35.54 -24.89 26.45
N ARG A 163 36.23 -25.97 26.06
CA ARG A 163 37.44 -25.86 25.22
C ARG A 163 37.17 -25.19 23.87
N PHE A 164 35.92 -25.25 23.40
CA PHE A 164 35.49 -24.62 22.15
C PHE A 164 35.04 -23.16 22.34
N LEU A 165 35.18 -22.59 23.55
CA LEU A 165 34.94 -21.17 23.83
C LEU A 165 36.27 -20.42 23.83
N ILE A 166 36.96 -20.45 22.70
CA ILE A 166 38.20 -19.72 22.47
C ILE A 166 38.19 -19.13 21.06
N ASN A 167 38.70 -17.91 20.91
CA ASN A 167 38.88 -17.26 19.63
C ASN A 167 39.93 -18.00 18.78
N GLU A 168 39.46 -18.71 17.76
CA GLU A 168 40.30 -19.46 16.82
C GLU A 168 40.61 -18.68 15.55
N LEU A 169 39.74 -17.73 15.19
CA LEU A 169 39.83 -17.00 13.94
C LEU A 169 40.85 -15.85 13.97
N TYR A 170 40.98 -15.17 15.12
CA TYR A 170 41.81 -13.98 15.28
C TYR A 170 42.60 -14.00 16.60
N PRO A 171 43.51 -14.97 16.82
CA PRO A 171 44.20 -15.15 18.11
C PRO A 171 44.94 -13.90 18.60
N GLU A 172 45.34 -13.00 17.70
CA GLU A 172 45.98 -11.73 18.01
C GLU A 172 45.09 -10.76 18.79
N LYS A 173 43.76 -10.95 18.78
CA LYS A 173 42.79 -10.12 19.52
C LYS A 173 42.48 -10.64 20.92
N GLY A 174 43.14 -11.73 21.33
CA GLY A 174 42.95 -12.35 22.64
C GLY A 174 41.95 -13.51 22.62
N PRO A 175 42.01 -14.40 23.62
CA PRO A 175 41.30 -15.67 23.62
C PRO A 175 39.78 -15.54 23.74
N ASP A 176 39.26 -14.45 24.30
CA ASP A 176 37.84 -14.26 24.58
C ASP A 176 37.15 -13.30 23.60
N TRP A 177 37.90 -12.72 22.66
CA TRP A 177 37.39 -11.69 21.76
C TRP A 177 36.44 -12.27 20.70
N GLY A 178 35.20 -11.79 20.67
CA GLY A 178 34.17 -12.25 19.75
C GLY A 178 33.70 -13.69 20.00
N VAL A 179 34.03 -14.26 21.16
CA VAL A 179 33.62 -15.61 21.56
C VAL A 179 32.17 -15.58 22.07
N ASP A 180 31.32 -16.41 21.47
CA ASP A 180 29.89 -16.49 21.80
C ASP A 180 29.58 -17.93 22.24
N ASP A 181 28.96 -18.05 23.42
CA ASP A 181 28.50 -19.32 24.00
C ASP A 181 27.01 -19.60 23.70
N GLY A 182 26.41 -18.81 22.81
CA GLY A 182 25.01 -18.83 22.44
C GLY A 182 24.26 -17.59 22.94
N PHE A 183 24.74 -16.92 23.99
CA PHE A 183 24.08 -15.78 24.62
C PHE A 183 24.70 -14.43 24.25
N GLY A 184 25.62 -14.41 23.31
CA GLY A 184 26.31 -13.22 22.84
C GLY A 184 27.64 -12.99 23.54
N TRP A 185 28.58 -12.43 22.79
CA TRP A 185 29.85 -11.96 23.30
C TRP A 185 29.64 -10.64 24.08
N VAL A 186 30.28 -10.51 25.25
CA VAL A 186 30.26 -9.29 26.06
C VAL A 186 31.67 -8.71 26.08
N ASP A 187 31.81 -7.45 25.71
CA ASP A 187 33.10 -6.75 25.75
C ASP A 187 33.47 -6.28 27.17
N GLU A 188 34.64 -5.64 27.30
CA GLU A 188 35.15 -5.13 28.58
C GLU A 188 34.29 -3.99 29.17
N GLU A 189 33.49 -3.32 28.34
CA GLU A 189 32.59 -2.23 28.72
C GLU A 189 31.20 -2.74 29.13
N GLY A 190 30.95 -4.04 28.97
CA GLY A 190 29.67 -4.68 29.28
C GLY A 190 28.66 -4.65 28.13
N ASN A 191 29.06 -4.24 26.93
CA ASN A 191 28.22 -4.25 25.75
C ASN A 191 28.11 -5.67 25.17
N ARG A 192 26.90 -6.07 24.74
CA ARG A 192 26.63 -7.42 24.20
C ARG A 192 26.47 -7.42 22.67
N TRP A 193 27.05 -8.41 22.00
CA TRP A 193 26.81 -8.75 20.59
C TRP A 193 26.27 -10.17 20.47
N THR A 194 25.01 -10.30 20.03
CA THR A 194 24.28 -11.58 20.02
C THR A 194 24.44 -12.36 18.70
N PHE A 195 25.68 -12.68 18.31
CA PHE A 195 25.97 -13.30 17.01
C PHE A 195 25.22 -14.61 16.78
N ILE A 196 25.25 -15.53 17.74
CA ILE A 196 24.55 -16.81 17.60
C ILE A 196 23.04 -16.63 17.66
N ALA A 197 22.52 -15.75 18.53
CA ALA A 197 21.08 -15.50 18.59
C ALA A 197 20.56 -14.89 17.29
N TYR A 198 21.36 -14.03 16.64
CA TYR A 198 21.07 -13.48 15.32
C TYR A 198 21.08 -14.55 14.23
N TYR A 199 22.13 -15.38 14.20
CA TYR A 199 22.21 -16.50 13.26
C TYR A 199 21.01 -17.44 13.40
N ASN A 200 20.66 -17.79 14.64
CA ASN A 200 19.51 -18.62 14.95
C ASN A 200 18.19 -17.95 14.51
N HIS A 201 18.09 -16.63 14.69
CA HIS A 201 16.91 -15.89 14.26
C HIS A 201 16.75 -15.89 12.74
N TRP A 202 17.73 -15.40 11.96
CA TRP A 202 17.57 -15.10 10.53
C TRP A 202 17.96 -16.24 9.60
N HIS A 203 18.92 -17.08 10.00
CA HIS A 203 19.50 -18.07 9.10
C HIS A 203 19.03 -19.50 9.40
N VAL A 204 18.49 -19.74 10.61
CA VAL A 204 17.82 -21.00 10.95
C VAL A 204 16.30 -20.85 10.83
N TRP A 205 15.70 -19.96 11.63
CA TRP A 205 14.24 -19.84 11.74
C TRP A 205 13.64 -18.83 10.75
N HIS A 206 13.62 -17.54 11.07
CA HIS A 206 12.90 -16.48 10.36
C HIS A 206 13.45 -16.17 8.99
N GLY A 207 12.75 -16.65 7.95
CA GLY A 207 13.24 -16.59 6.57
C GLY A 207 14.51 -17.42 6.36
N GLY A 208 14.87 -18.25 7.35
CA GLY A 208 16.06 -19.09 7.36
C GLY A 208 15.79 -20.45 6.73
N VAL A 209 16.75 -21.37 6.89
CA VAL A 209 16.71 -22.68 6.25
C VAL A 209 15.47 -23.48 6.64
N VAL A 210 15.05 -23.47 7.91
CA VAL A 210 13.91 -24.27 8.38
C VAL A 210 12.60 -23.79 7.75
N ASP A 211 12.30 -22.49 7.87
CA ASP A 211 11.08 -21.89 7.30
C ASP A 211 11.02 -22.07 5.77
N ASN A 212 12.14 -21.81 5.08
CA ASN A 212 12.19 -21.88 3.62
C ASN A 212 12.12 -23.32 3.09
N ALA A 213 12.83 -24.27 3.72
CA ALA A 213 12.83 -25.66 3.30
C ALA A 213 11.44 -26.29 3.43
N ILE A 214 10.72 -26.04 4.54
CA ILE A 214 9.35 -26.54 4.72
C ILE A 214 8.42 -26.04 3.59
N ARG A 215 8.48 -24.74 3.24
CA ARG A 215 7.69 -24.19 2.13
C ARG A 215 8.07 -24.77 0.78
N ALA A 216 9.37 -24.85 0.49
CA ALA A 216 9.88 -25.37 -0.78
C ALA A 216 9.48 -26.85 -0.97
N PHE A 217 9.64 -27.68 0.06
CA PHE A 217 9.23 -29.08 0.01
C PHE A 217 7.72 -29.25 -0.16
N ARG A 218 6.91 -28.43 0.54
CA ARG A 218 5.45 -28.42 0.39
C ARG A 218 5.07 -28.14 -1.07
N ASP A 219 5.56 -27.05 -1.64
CA ASP A 219 5.16 -26.60 -2.97
C ASP A 219 5.64 -27.56 -4.07
N ALA A 220 6.89 -28.04 -3.96
CA ALA A 220 7.42 -29.04 -4.88
C ALA A 220 6.62 -30.35 -4.83
N TYR A 221 6.26 -30.84 -3.64
CA TYR A 221 5.43 -32.03 -3.50
C TYR A 221 4.01 -31.84 -4.07
N LEU A 222 3.35 -30.72 -3.78
CA LEU A 222 2.01 -30.43 -4.30
C LEU A 222 2.01 -30.47 -5.84
N TYR A 223 3.01 -29.86 -6.46
CA TYR A 223 3.10 -29.71 -7.91
C TYR A 223 3.62 -30.95 -8.65
N THR A 224 4.43 -31.79 -8.02
CA THR A 224 5.06 -32.96 -8.68
C THR A 224 4.47 -34.30 -8.26
N GLY A 225 4.06 -34.42 -6.99
CA GLY A 225 3.80 -35.71 -6.35
C GLY A 225 5.04 -36.52 -6.02
N ASP A 226 6.24 -35.95 -6.13
CA ASP A 226 7.48 -36.62 -5.75
C ASP A 226 7.58 -36.73 -4.22
N LEU A 227 7.58 -37.97 -3.73
CA LEU A 227 7.59 -38.29 -2.31
C LEU A 227 8.91 -37.90 -1.61
N ARG A 228 10.01 -37.65 -2.35
CA ARG A 228 11.28 -37.19 -1.75
C ARG A 228 11.10 -35.86 -1.03
N TYR A 229 10.36 -34.93 -1.62
CA TYR A 229 10.08 -33.63 -1.00
C TYR A 229 9.16 -33.77 0.20
N ALA A 230 8.09 -34.58 0.09
CA ALA A 230 7.20 -34.85 1.22
C ALA A 230 7.95 -35.49 2.39
N ARG A 231 8.81 -36.48 2.13
CA ARG A 231 9.64 -37.14 3.13
C ARG A 231 10.51 -36.14 3.91
N ALA A 232 11.30 -35.33 3.20
CA ALA A 232 12.15 -34.33 3.83
C ALA A 232 11.34 -33.27 4.60
N GLY A 233 10.21 -32.84 4.05
CA GLY A 233 9.28 -31.91 4.71
C GLY A 233 8.65 -32.48 5.99
N ILE A 234 8.25 -33.75 5.99
CA ILE A 234 7.70 -34.45 7.16
C ILE A 234 8.76 -34.56 8.26
N ILE A 235 9.99 -34.96 7.90
CA ILE A 235 11.09 -35.09 8.86
C ILE A 235 11.36 -33.76 9.57
N LEU A 236 11.46 -32.68 8.79
CA LEU A 236 11.74 -31.35 9.31
C LEU A 236 10.58 -30.81 10.16
N LEU A 237 9.34 -30.96 9.69
CA LEU A 237 8.15 -30.49 10.40
C LEU A 237 7.88 -31.26 11.70
N ASP A 238 8.11 -32.57 11.70
CA ASP A 238 8.00 -33.39 12.92
C ASP A 238 9.03 -32.96 13.97
N ARG A 239 10.26 -32.63 13.54
CA ARG A 239 11.27 -32.10 14.46
C ARG A 239 10.94 -30.71 15.00
N VAL A 240 10.35 -29.84 14.18
CA VAL A 240 9.79 -28.57 14.67
C VAL A 240 8.75 -28.83 15.76
N ALA A 241 7.86 -29.81 15.55
CA ALA A 241 6.86 -30.18 16.55
C ALA A 241 7.46 -30.73 17.85
N ASP A 242 8.61 -31.42 17.82
CA ASP A 242 9.28 -31.88 19.04
C ASP A 242 9.71 -30.72 19.96
N VAL A 243 10.14 -29.58 19.39
CA VAL A 243 10.67 -28.45 20.17
C VAL A 243 9.66 -27.33 20.43
N TYR A 244 8.63 -27.21 19.58
CA TYR A 244 7.67 -26.10 19.61
C TYR A 244 6.93 -25.88 20.94
N PRO A 245 6.53 -26.93 21.71
CA PRO A 245 5.82 -26.74 22.98
C PRO A 245 6.59 -25.87 23.98
N GLU A 246 7.90 -26.07 24.08
CA GLU A 246 8.78 -25.37 25.04
C GLU A 246 9.20 -23.98 24.56
N MET A 247 8.99 -23.65 23.28
CA MET A 247 9.41 -22.36 22.72
C MET A 247 8.68 -21.19 23.40
N ASP A 248 9.45 -20.25 23.94
CA ASP A 248 8.96 -19.03 24.59
C ASP A 248 10.02 -17.91 24.51
N VAL A 249 9.77 -16.88 23.71
CA VAL A 249 10.68 -15.74 23.61
C VAL A 249 10.71 -14.89 24.88
N SER A 250 9.69 -14.96 25.74
CA SER A 250 9.59 -14.06 26.90
C SER A 250 10.68 -14.25 27.97
N VAL A 251 11.41 -15.37 27.91
CA VAL A 251 12.60 -15.60 28.74
C VAL A 251 13.84 -14.83 28.27
N TYR A 252 13.83 -14.33 27.03
CA TYR A 252 14.91 -13.57 26.40
C TYR A 252 14.53 -12.11 26.28
N LYS A 253 14.94 -11.31 27.25
CA LYS A 253 14.47 -9.94 27.39
C LYS A 253 15.27 -8.96 26.56
N GLU A 254 14.60 -7.89 26.12
CA GLU A 254 15.24 -6.76 25.43
C GLU A 254 16.33 -6.09 26.29
N GLU A 255 16.12 -6.00 27.60
CA GLU A 255 17.09 -5.45 28.57
C GLU A 255 18.40 -6.24 28.63
N ASP A 256 18.37 -7.52 28.25
CA ASP A 256 19.53 -8.40 28.19
C ASP A 256 20.21 -8.41 26.80
N GLY A 257 19.67 -7.64 25.83
CA GLY A 257 20.19 -7.53 24.46
C GLY A 257 19.51 -8.44 23.44
N PHE A 258 18.42 -9.14 23.78
CA PHE A 258 17.69 -10.02 22.86
C PHE A 258 16.43 -9.34 22.32
N LEU A 259 16.44 -9.01 21.04
CA LEU A 259 15.40 -8.19 20.43
C LEU A 259 14.47 -9.03 19.56
N ASN A 260 13.15 -8.86 19.75
CA ASN A 260 12.11 -9.63 19.04
C ASN A 260 10.92 -8.76 18.61
N SER A 261 10.23 -9.15 17.54
CA SER A 261 9.05 -8.43 17.05
C SER A 261 7.77 -8.88 17.77
N HIS A 262 7.45 -8.22 18.89
CA HIS A 262 6.28 -8.56 19.72
C HIS A 262 5.30 -7.38 19.93
N GLY A 263 5.61 -6.20 19.42
CA GLY A 263 4.76 -5.00 19.56
C GLY A 263 4.53 -4.61 21.02
N GLY A 264 5.61 -4.64 21.83
CA GLY A 264 5.60 -4.22 23.23
C GLY A 264 5.14 -5.25 24.28
N THR A 265 4.69 -6.45 23.88
CA THR A 265 4.21 -7.44 24.86
C THR A 265 5.31 -8.28 25.53
N GLY A 266 6.50 -8.37 24.90
CA GLY A 266 7.55 -9.30 25.30
C GLY A 266 7.22 -10.77 25.02
N LYS A 267 6.12 -11.07 24.31
CA LYS A 267 5.62 -12.45 24.08
C LYS A 267 6.00 -12.99 22.71
N GLY A 268 6.11 -14.32 22.62
CA GLY A 268 6.39 -15.06 21.38
C GLY A 268 6.57 -16.56 21.65
N LYS A 269 6.71 -17.37 20.59
CA LYS A 269 7.10 -18.79 20.68
C LYS A 269 8.54 -18.97 20.21
N ILE A 270 8.76 -19.42 18.97
CA ILE A 270 10.10 -19.47 18.35
C ILE A 270 10.62 -18.05 18.20
N ARG A 271 9.76 -17.12 17.78
CA ARG A 271 10.08 -15.72 17.55
C ARG A 271 9.03 -14.82 18.23
N GLY A 272 9.24 -13.51 18.17
CA GLY A 272 8.28 -12.54 18.69
C GLY A 272 6.87 -12.74 18.11
N SER A 273 5.84 -12.43 18.91
CA SER A 273 4.44 -12.79 18.64
C SER A 273 3.88 -12.32 17.30
N ILE A 274 4.39 -11.22 16.73
CA ILE A 274 3.96 -10.71 15.43
C ILE A 274 4.43 -11.65 14.32
N TRP A 275 5.72 -11.96 14.29
CA TRP A 275 6.33 -12.82 13.28
C TRP A 275 5.96 -14.29 13.47
N GLU A 276 5.66 -14.72 14.69
CA GLU A 276 5.10 -16.06 14.94
C GLU A 276 3.74 -16.25 14.24
N ALA A 277 2.88 -15.22 14.25
CA ALA A 277 1.60 -15.23 13.54
C ALA A 277 1.75 -15.30 12.01
N THR A 278 2.88 -14.82 11.47
CA THR A 278 3.22 -14.98 10.05
C THR A 278 3.73 -16.39 9.73
N ALA A 279 4.58 -16.96 10.59
CA ALA A 279 5.28 -18.23 10.32
C ALA A 279 4.37 -19.46 10.44
N VAL A 280 3.54 -19.52 11.49
CA VAL A 280 2.71 -20.70 11.81
C VAL A 280 1.85 -21.20 10.64
N PRO A 281 1.16 -20.34 9.86
CA PRO A 281 0.42 -20.75 8.67
C PRO A 281 1.24 -21.55 7.64
N ASN A 282 2.55 -21.31 7.53
CA ASN A 282 3.41 -22.11 6.64
C ASN A 282 3.59 -23.53 7.15
N TYR A 283 3.73 -23.72 8.47
CA TYR A 283 3.83 -25.05 9.06
C TYR A 283 2.50 -25.81 8.97
N LEU A 284 1.38 -25.13 9.23
CA LEU A 284 0.04 -25.72 9.17
C LEU A 284 -0.32 -26.17 7.74
N SER A 285 -0.06 -25.32 6.74
CA SER A 285 -0.29 -25.68 5.34
C SER A 285 0.64 -26.80 4.87
N ALA A 286 1.90 -26.85 5.32
CA ALA A 286 2.80 -27.96 5.04
C ALA A 286 2.29 -29.28 5.66
N TYR A 287 1.83 -29.27 6.91
CA TYR A 287 1.21 -30.46 7.53
C TYR A 287 0.02 -30.94 6.71
N ASP A 288 -0.86 -30.02 6.31
CA ASP A 288 -2.04 -30.38 5.52
C ASP A 288 -1.69 -31.02 4.18
N ALA A 289 -0.66 -30.51 3.50
CA ALA A 289 -0.17 -31.08 2.24
C ALA A 289 0.43 -32.50 2.44
N PHE A 290 1.22 -32.71 3.49
CA PHE A 290 1.92 -33.97 3.73
C PHE A 290 1.07 -35.04 4.43
N PHE A 291 0.01 -34.65 5.13
CA PHE A 291 -0.86 -35.53 5.92
C PHE A 291 -1.24 -36.84 5.21
N PRO A 292 -1.65 -36.85 3.93
CA PRO A 292 -2.07 -38.07 3.25
C PRO A 292 -0.92 -39.09 3.05
N VAL A 293 0.33 -38.63 2.95
CA VAL A 293 1.47 -39.44 2.47
C VAL A 293 2.53 -39.72 3.55
N VAL A 294 2.22 -39.50 4.82
CA VAL A 294 3.17 -39.75 5.93
C VAL A 294 3.76 -41.16 5.88
N GLU A 295 2.91 -42.17 5.72
CA GLU A 295 3.33 -43.58 5.59
C GLU A 295 4.11 -43.82 4.29
N GLU A 296 3.55 -43.41 3.15
CA GLU A 296 4.08 -43.68 1.80
C GLU A 296 5.43 -43.01 1.52
N SER A 297 5.71 -41.89 2.19
CA SER A 297 6.97 -41.13 2.05
C SER A 297 8.20 -41.87 2.57
N GLY A 298 8.02 -42.85 3.46
CA GLY A 298 9.11 -43.53 4.16
C GLY A 298 9.78 -42.70 5.27
N ALA A 299 9.22 -41.55 5.66
CA ALA A 299 9.74 -40.71 6.75
C ALA A 299 9.67 -41.40 8.13
N VAL A 300 8.72 -42.31 8.33
CA VAL A 300 8.49 -43.02 9.60
C VAL A 300 9.75 -43.80 10.04
N GLU A 301 10.46 -44.43 9.10
CA GLU A 301 11.68 -45.18 9.42
C GLU A 301 12.77 -44.27 10.00
N PHE A 302 13.04 -43.15 9.34
CA PHE A 302 14.02 -42.16 9.79
C PHE A 302 13.65 -41.59 11.16
N LEU A 303 12.39 -41.18 11.33
CA LEU A 303 11.93 -40.56 12.57
C LEU A 303 11.90 -41.54 13.75
N ARG A 304 11.54 -42.81 13.52
CA ARG A 304 11.61 -43.87 14.55
C ARG A 304 13.04 -44.07 15.02
N ASP A 305 14.00 -44.09 14.11
CA ASP A 305 15.39 -44.32 14.45
C ASP A 305 15.95 -43.11 15.24
N LYS A 306 15.59 -41.87 14.85
CA LYS A 306 15.89 -40.66 15.63
C LYS A 306 15.22 -40.65 17.01
N ALA A 307 13.97 -41.07 17.11
CA ALA A 307 13.26 -41.16 18.38
C ALA A 307 13.93 -42.14 19.36
N ARG A 308 14.49 -43.24 18.85
CA ARG A 308 15.26 -44.20 19.67
C ARG A 308 16.63 -43.65 20.05
N GLU A 309 17.33 -43.04 19.10
CA GLU A 309 18.66 -42.45 19.31
C GLU A 309 18.61 -41.37 20.40
N TYR A 310 17.64 -40.47 20.31
CA TYR A 310 17.46 -39.34 21.22
C TYR A 310 16.36 -39.56 22.27
N LYS A 311 15.95 -40.80 22.54
CA LYS A 311 14.97 -41.16 23.60
C LYS A 311 13.77 -40.20 23.67
N LEU A 312 13.18 -39.89 22.52
CA LEU A 312 12.06 -38.96 22.42
C LEU A 312 10.79 -39.61 22.98
N ASP A 313 9.93 -38.83 23.63
CA ASP A 313 8.71 -39.33 24.29
C ASP A 313 7.76 -40.05 23.33
N ASN A 314 7.65 -39.53 22.10
CA ASN A 314 6.86 -40.16 21.05
C ASN A 314 7.76 -41.10 20.24
N PRO A 315 7.43 -42.41 20.11
CA PRO A 315 8.29 -43.40 19.49
C PRO A 315 8.38 -43.30 17.96
N LYS A 316 7.49 -42.53 17.31
CA LYS A 316 7.43 -42.33 15.84
C LYS A 316 7.42 -43.62 15.03
N ASP A 317 6.90 -44.71 15.57
CA ASP A 317 6.97 -46.05 14.97
C ASP A 317 5.90 -46.33 13.91
N THR A 318 4.93 -45.43 13.77
CA THR A 318 3.83 -45.48 12.79
C THR A 318 3.53 -44.08 12.24
N ALA A 319 2.92 -43.99 11.05
CA ALA A 319 2.45 -42.70 10.53
C ALA A 319 1.50 -41.98 11.50
N ASP A 320 0.66 -42.70 12.22
CA ASP A 320 -0.26 -42.10 13.21
C ASP A 320 0.48 -41.53 14.42
N ALA A 321 1.60 -42.14 14.84
CA ALA A 321 2.46 -41.58 15.88
C ALA A 321 3.11 -40.26 15.44
N VAL A 322 3.59 -40.18 14.19
CA VAL A 322 4.15 -38.94 13.60
C VAL A 322 3.07 -37.86 13.47
N ARG A 323 1.90 -38.19 12.91
CA ARG A 323 0.74 -37.27 12.83
C ARG A 323 0.35 -36.73 14.20
N LYS A 324 0.23 -37.63 15.18
CA LYS A 324 -0.09 -37.26 16.56
C LYS A 324 0.92 -36.31 17.18
N ASN A 325 2.22 -36.47 16.89
CA ASN A 325 3.23 -35.52 17.35
C ASN A 325 2.98 -34.12 16.79
N ILE A 326 2.83 -34.01 15.47
CA ILE A 326 2.60 -32.73 14.79
C ILE A 326 1.29 -32.10 15.26
N GLU A 327 0.21 -32.89 15.39
CA GLU A 327 -1.08 -32.39 15.84
C GLU A 327 -1.03 -31.89 17.29
N ASP A 328 -0.49 -32.67 18.23
CA ASP A 328 -0.52 -32.30 19.64
C ASP A 328 0.53 -31.24 20.01
N ASN A 329 1.72 -31.33 19.43
CA ASN A 329 2.87 -30.51 19.82
C ASN A 329 3.07 -29.29 18.91
N LEU A 330 2.35 -29.19 17.78
CA LEU A 330 2.36 -27.99 16.94
C LEU A 330 0.95 -27.42 16.73
N VAL A 331 0.03 -28.17 16.12
CA VAL A 331 -1.31 -27.65 15.73
C VAL A 331 -2.13 -27.23 16.96
N ARG A 332 -2.19 -28.08 18.00
CA ARG A 332 -2.94 -27.80 19.24
C ARG A 332 -2.27 -26.77 20.14
N GLN A 333 -0.98 -26.48 19.92
CA GLN A 333 -0.29 -25.40 20.62
C GLN A 333 -0.70 -24.01 20.12
N ILE A 334 -1.29 -23.90 18.93
CA ILE A 334 -1.64 -22.61 18.33
C ILE A 334 -2.71 -21.88 19.13
N PHE A 335 -3.82 -22.54 19.48
CA PHE A 335 -4.90 -21.87 20.21
C PHE A 335 -4.51 -21.32 21.60
N PRO A 336 -3.84 -22.09 22.49
CA PRO A 336 -3.36 -21.52 23.75
C PRO A 336 -2.32 -20.41 23.54
N ALA A 337 -1.42 -20.54 22.55
CA ALA A 337 -0.45 -19.49 22.26
C ALA A 337 -1.09 -18.19 21.72
N VAL A 338 -2.17 -18.30 20.92
CA VAL A 338 -2.99 -17.14 20.52
C VAL A 338 -3.63 -16.50 21.75
N LYS A 339 -4.28 -17.30 22.60
CA LYS A 339 -4.90 -16.79 23.83
C LYS A 339 -3.89 -16.11 24.77
N ASN A 340 -2.67 -16.61 24.85
CA ASN A 340 -1.59 -16.04 25.67
C ASN A 340 -0.80 -14.92 24.96
N ALA A 341 -1.32 -14.40 23.83
CA ALA A 341 -0.66 -13.37 23.02
C ALA A 341 0.76 -13.72 22.55
N GLN A 342 1.14 -14.99 22.54
CA GLN A 342 2.39 -15.50 21.98
C GLN A 342 2.33 -15.66 20.47
N ILE A 343 1.12 -15.76 19.90
CA ILE A 343 0.84 -15.67 18.46
C ILE A 343 -0.16 -14.52 18.26
N ARG A 344 0.36 -13.32 17.99
CA ARG A 344 -0.44 -12.08 17.90
C ARG A 344 0.27 -11.05 17.02
N GLY A 345 -0.33 -10.78 15.87
CA GLY A 345 0.04 -9.68 14.99
C GLY A 345 -1.08 -8.65 14.78
N ASN A 346 -0.96 -7.90 13.69
CA ASN A 346 -1.99 -6.99 13.18
C ASN A 346 -3.30 -7.72 12.87
N PHE A 347 -4.36 -6.94 12.62
CA PHE A 347 -5.69 -7.46 12.36
C PHE A 347 -5.72 -8.41 11.15
N GLY A 348 -6.08 -9.67 11.37
CA GLY A 348 -6.10 -10.72 10.35
C GLY A 348 -4.99 -11.76 10.55
N MET A 349 -3.84 -11.39 11.13
CA MET A 349 -2.68 -12.30 11.22
C MET A 349 -2.92 -13.49 12.16
N HIS A 350 -3.28 -13.23 13.42
CA HIS A 350 -3.51 -14.30 14.41
C HIS A 350 -4.86 -14.98 14.21
N GLN A 351 -5.83 -14.27 13.62
CA GLN A 351 -7.09 -14.83 13.14
C GLN A 351 -6.83 -15.87 12.04
N ARG A 352 -5.96 -15.56 11.07
CA ARG A 352 -5.52 -16.49 10.01
C ARG A 352 -4.84 -17.70 10.61
N ALA A 353 -3.89 -17.50 11.53
CA ALA A 353 -3.19 -18.59 12.19
C ALA A 353 -4.15 -19.56 12.91
N LEU A 354 -5.10 -19.03 13.69
CA LEU A 354 -6.06 -19.87 14.39
C LEU A 354 -7.10 -20.51 13.47
N ALA A 355 -7.62 -19.76 12.48
CA ALA A 355 -8.54 -20.31 11.49
C ALA A 355 -7.90 -21.45 10.71
N MET A 356 -6.63 -21.29 10.31
CA MET A 356 -5.90 -22.33 9.60
C MET A 356 -5.62 -23.53 10.50
N ALA A 357 -5.24 -23.31 11.76
CA ALA A 357 -5.05 -24.41 12.70
C ALA A 357 -6.35 -25.21 12.90
N ALA A 358 -7.49 -24.53 12.99
CA ALA A 358 -8.79 -25.16 13.12
C ALA A 358 -9.18 -25.99 11.87
N VAL A 359 -9.01 -25.42 10.68
CA VAL A 359 -9.32 -26.09 9.40
C VAL A 359 -8.37 -27.26 9.14
N VAL A 360 -7.08 -27.09 9.41
CA VAL A 360 -6.08 -28.15 9.24
C VAL A 360 -6.32 -29.28 10.24
N LEU A 361 -6.66 -28.98 11.50
CA LEU A 361 -6.95 -30.00 12.49
C LEU A 361 -8.17 -30.86 12.11
N ASP A 362 -9.19 -30.28 11.45
CA ASP A 362 -10.40 -30.97 10.95
C ASP A 362 -11.03 -31.92 12.00
N GLU A 363 -11.07 -31.50 13.27
CA GLU A 363 -11.57 -32.29 14.40
C GLU A 363 -12.97 -31.79 14.80
N PRO A 364 -14.02 -32.64 14.72
CA PRO A 364 -15.38 -32.23 15.07
C PRO A 364 -15.47 -31.65 16.48
N GLY A 365 -16.23 -30.57 16.65
CA GLY A 365 -16.38 -29.85 17.91
C GLY A 365 -15.24 -28.86 18.18
N THR A 366 -13.99 -29.32 18.08
CA THR A 366 -12.81 -28.46 18.31
C THR A 366 -12.67 -27.40 17.23
N THR A 367 -12.76 -27.80 15.95
CA THR A 367 -12.62 -26.86 14.82
C THR A 367 -13.67 -25.76 14.88
N GLU A 368 -14.94 -26.11 15.11
CA GLU A 368 -16.03 -25.16 15.21
C GLU A 368 -15.84 -24.18 16.37
N ALA A 369 -15.38 -24.66 17.53
CA ALA A 369 -15.11 -23.82 18.69
C ALA A 369 -13.96 -22.82 18.45
N TRP A 370 -12.91 -23.21 17.72
CA TRP A 370 -11.80 -22.31 17.40
C TRP A 370 -12.20 -21.26 16.36
N ILE A 371 -12.98 -21.65 15.33
CA ILE A 371 -13.54 -20.71 14.35
C ILE A 371 -14.52 -19.75 15.05
N ASP A 372 -15.39 -20.24 15.93
CA ASP A 372 -16.26 -19.40 16.76
C ASP A 372 -15.44 -18.37 17.55
N TRP A 373 -14.29 -18.77 18.12
CA TRP A 373 -13.40 -17.85 18.85
C TRP A 373 -12.78 -16.77 17.94
N VAL A 374 -12.43 -17.09 16.69
CA VAL A 374 -11.95 -16.09 15.70
C VAL A 374 -13.00 -14.98 15.50
N PHE A 375 -14.29 -15.33 15.50
CA PHE A 375 -15.39 -14.37 15.36
C PHE A 375 -15.90 -13.80 16.70
N GLN A 376 -15.49 -14.39 17.82
CA GLN A 376 -15.85 -13.96 19.16
C GLN A 376 -15.27 -12.56 19.44
N THR A 377 -16.09 -11.73 20.07
CA THR A 377 -15.72 -10.39 20.54
C THR A 377 -14.63 -10.48 21.60
N GLY A 378 -13.62 -9.61 21.53
CA GLY A 378 -12.55 -9.61 22.51
C GLY A 378 -11.47 -8.57 22.21
N GLY A 379 -10.44 -8.55 23.04
CA GLY A 379 -9.32 -7.62 22.93
C GLY A 379 -8.06 -8.15 23.61
N LEU A 380 -6.98 -7.36 23.51
CA LEU A 380 -5.72 -7.60 24.19
C LEU A 380 -5.73 -6.92 25.56
N TYR A 381 -5.41 -7.67 26.61
CA TYR A 381 -5.37 -7.18 27.99
C TYR A 381 -4.03 -7.56 28.64
N SER A 382 -3.50 -6.70 29.50
CA SER A 382 -2.20 -6.90 30.17
C SER A 382 -2.27 -7.56 31.55
N THR A 383 -3.47 -7.75 32.11
CA THR A 383 -3.66 -8.22 33.50
C THR A 383 -4.54 -9.47 33.53
N PRO A 384 -4.13 -10.59 34.17
CA PRO A 384 -2.93 -10.77 35.01
C PRO A 384 -1.61 -10.91 34.23
N ASP A 385 -1.69 -11.13 32.92
CA ASP A 385 -0.60 -11.10 31.95
C ASP A 385 -1.20 -10.78 30.56
N TRP A 386 -0.37 -10.53 29.55
CA TRP A 386 -0.83 -10.29 28.17
C TRP A 386 -1.63 -11.48 27.62
N HIS A 387 -2.90 -11.25 27.27
CA HIS A 387 -3.79 -12.28 26.72
C HIS A 387 -4.88 -11.71 25.80
N LEU A 388 -5.40 -12.57 24.92
CA LEU A 388 -6.55 -12.29 24.04
C LEU A 388 -7.81 -13.01 24.53
N THR A 389 -8.96 -12.33 24.46
CA THR A 389 -10.26 -12.90 24.84
C THR A 389 -11.15 -13.31 23.67
N GLY A 390 -10.81 -12.93 22.44
CA GLY A 390 -11.52 -13.25 21.21
C GLY A 390 -10.78 -12.71 19.97
N GLY A 391 -11.08 -13.23 18.78
CA GLY A 391 -10.44 -12.81 17.53
C GLY A 391 -11.01 -11.53 16.92
N ASN A 392 -12.19 -11.08 17.37
CA ASN A 392 -12.78 -9.77 17.11
C ASN A 392 -12.98 -9.40 15.61
N VAL A 393 -13.09 -10.40 14.70
CA VAL A 393 -13.21 -10.16 13.25
C VAL A 393 -14.42 -9.29 12.88
N MET A 394 -15.62 -9.67 13.33
CA MET A 394 -16.84 -8.96 12.96
C MET A 394 -16.89 -7.54 13.55
N THR A 395 -16.51 -7.40 14.82
CA THR A 395 -16.43 -6.10 15.48
C THR A 395 -15.49 -5.16 14.74
N THR A 396 -14.30 -5.64 14.36
CA THR A 396 -13.30 -4.83 13.66
C THR A 396 -13.79 -4.42 12.28
N LEU A 397 -14.30 -5.37 11.48
CA LEU A 397 -14.87 -5.09 10.17
C LEU A 397 -16.04 -4.10 10.22
N VAL A 398 -16.92 -4.17 11.21
CA VAL A 398 -18.11 -3.30 11.25
C VAL A 398 -17.80 -1.94 11.88
N ASN A 399 -16.94 -1.88 12.90
CA ASN A 399 -16.69 -0.66 13.66
C ASN A 399 -15.54 0.18 13.11
N GLN A 400 -14.49 -0.46 12.58
CA GLN A 400 -13.25 0.20 12.19
C GLN A 400 -13.14 0.40 10.68
N VAL A 401 -13.60 -0.58 9.88
CA VAL A 401 -13.69 -0.41 8.43
C VAL A 401 -14.83 0.54 8.09
N ASP A 402 -14.44 1.56 7.37
CA ASP A 402 -15.19 2.66 6.85
C ASP A 402 -16.33 2.22 5.89
N ARG A 403 -17.23 3.14 5.48
CA ARG A 403 -18.28 2.81 4.49
C ARG A 403 -17.75 2.71 3.06
N ASP A 404 -16.58 3.28 2.80
CA ASP A 404 -15.85 3.20 1.53
C ASP A 404 -14.87 2.01 1.52
N GLY A 405 -14.74 1.28 2.63
CA GLY A 405 -13.92 0.05 2.70
C GLY A 405 -12.52 0.23 3.28
N PHE A 406 -12.13 1.43 3.71
CA PHE A 406 -10.82 1.67 4.33
C PHE A 406 -10.82 1.28 5.81
N GLY A 407 -9.72 0.71 6.30
CA GLY A 407 -9.44 0.52 7.72
C GLY A 407 -9.27 1.86 8.47
N ASP A 408 -8.79 1.79 9.71
CA ASP A 408 -8.69 2.98 10.57
C ASP A 408 -7.33 3.69 10.56
N GLU A 409 -6.40 3.21 9.73
CA GLU A 409 -5.10 3.82 9.46
C GLU A 409 -5.19 4.78 8.27
N PRO A 410 -5.11 6.11 8.45
CA PRO A 410 -5.13 7.11 7.37
C PRO A 410 -3.89 7.13 6.45
N SER A 411 -3.49 5.98 5.94
CA SER A 411 -2.47 5.84 4.89
C SER A 411 -2.99 4.97 3.76
N THR A 412 -2.74 5.38 2.51
CA THR A 412 -3.11 4.59 1.33
C THR A 412 -2.37 3.25 1.26
N GLU A 413 -1.11 3.22 1.70
CA GLU A 413 -0.31 2.00 1.74
C GLU A 413 -0.71 1.10 2.90
N TYR A 414 -0.83 1.62 4.13
CA TYR A 414 -1.20 0.79 5.27
C TYR A 414 -2.60 0.17 5.16
N ASN A 415 -3.54 0.85 4.50
CA ASN A 415 -4.85 0.28 4.18
C ASN A 415 -4.77 -0.92 3.21
N SER A 416 -3.68 -1.09 2.46
CA SER A 416 -3.54 -2.28 1.61
C SER A 416 -3.35 -3.55 2.43
N TYR A 417 -2.56 -3.46 3.50
CA TYR A 417 -2.32 -4.57 4.43
C TYR A 417 -3.59 -5.05 5.11
N TRP A 418 -4.50 -4.13 5.44
CA TRP A 418 -5.80 -4.48 6.02
C TRP A 418 -6.57 -5.47 5.16
N LEU A 419 -6.66 -5.23 3.84
CA LEU A 419 -7.34 -6.15 2.92
C LEU A 419 -6.56 -7.46 2.79
N GLN A 420 -5.24 -7.40 2.60
CA GLN A 420 -4.41 -8.60 2.43
C GLN A 420 -4.55 -9.55 3.62
N GLN A 421 -4.42 -9.03 4.84
CA GLN A 421 -4.44 -9.84 6.07
C GLN A 421 -5.82 -10.48 6.33
N ILE A 422 -6.91 -9.76 6.11
CA ILE A 422 -8.26 -10.33 6.29
C ILE A 422 -8.66 -11.26 5.14
N MET A 423 -8.17 -11.00 3.92
CA MET A 423 -8.37 -11.86 2.75
C MET A 423 -7.78 -13.25 3.00
N ASP A 424 -6.63 -13.35 3.65
CA ASP A 424 -6.06 -14.65 4.01
C ASP A 424 -6.96 -15.45 4.96
N VAL A 425 -7.61 -14.78 5.93
CA VAL A 425 -8.60 -15.44 6.81
C VAL A 425 -9.78 -15.94 5.97
N ALA A 426 -10.23 -15.14 5.01
CA ALA A 426 -11.31 -15.52 4.11
C ALA A 426 -10.92 -16.70 3.21
N ASP A 427 -9.70 -16.72 2.67
CA ASP A 427 -9.18 -17.81 1.83
C ASP A 427 -9.11 -19.15 2.57
N VAL A 428 -8.69 -19.13 3.84
CA VAL A 428 -8.65 -20.33 4.70
C VAL A 428 -10.04 -20.90 4.94
N LEU A 429 -11.01 -20.03 5.21
CA LEU A 429 -12.39 -20.43 5.55
C LEU A 429 -13.23 -20.74 4.32
N GLN A 430 -12.79 -20.30 3.14
CA GLN A 430 -13.55 -20.43 1.92
C GLN A 430 -13.74 -21.90 1.53
N GLY A 431 -14.99 -22.31 1.37
CA GLY A 431 -15.34 -23.64 0.88
C GLY A 431 -15.13 -24.76 1.89
N TYR A 432 -14.80 -24.43 3.15
CA TYR A 432 -14.69 -25.42 4.21
C TYR A 432 -16.08 -25.97 4.59
N ASP A 433 -16.29 -27.25 4.30
CA ASP A 433 -17.60 -27.92 4.31
C ASP A 433 -18.21 -28.11 5.71
N ARG A 434 -17.38 -28.22 6.76
CA ARG A 434 -17.87 -28.39 8.15
C ARG A 434 -18.37 -27.10 8.79
N TYR A 435 -17.97 -25.94 8.28
CA TYR A 435 -18.37 -24.64 8.84
C TYR A 435 -18.65 -23.60 7.72
N PRO A 436 -19.66 -23.83 6.86
CA PRO A 436 -19.91 -22.99 5.68
C PRO A 436 -20.32 -21.54 6.03
N LYS A 437 -20.84 -21.31 7.25
CA LYS A 437 -21.26 -19.97 7.71
C LYS A 437 -20.09 -19.01 7.99
N ALA A 438 -18.83 -19.49 7.97
CA ALA A 438 -17.64 -18.66 8.15
C ALA A 438 -17.11 -18.04 6.85
N ASP A 439 -17.73 -18.29 5.69
CA ASP A 439 -17.26 -17.73 4.43
C ASP A 439 -17.34 -16.19 4.43
N LEU A 440 -16.19 -15.57 4.67
CA LEU A 440 -16.02 -14.14 4.80
C LEU A 440 -16.21 -13.40 3.47
N TYR A 441 -16.11 -14.05 2.32
CA TYR A 441 -16.33 -13.38 1.02
C TYR A 441 -17.77 -12.87 0.86
N ASN A 442 -18.72 -13.39 1.66
CA ASN A 442 -20.09 -12.91 1.76
C ASN A 442 -20.25 -11.67 2.68
N ASN A 443 -19.21 -11.30 3.43
CA ASN A 443 -19.24 -10.14 4.31
C ASN A 443 -19.17 -8.84 3.50
N VAL A 444 -20.12 -7.94 3.73
CA VAL A 444 -20.24 -6.69 2.95
C VAL A 444 -19.06 -5.74 3.15
N LYS A 445 -18.45 -5.72 4.34
CA LYS A 445 -17.29 -4.87 4.64
C LYS A 445 -16.06 -5.41 3.95
N LEU A 446 -15.80 -6.72 4.01
CA LEU A 446 -14.70 -7.34 3.27
C LEU A 446 -14.85 -7.10 1.77
N ARG A 447 -16.05 -7.33 1.21
CA ARG A 447 -16.32 -7.04 -0.21
C ARG A 447 -16.02 -5.58 -0.56
N LYS A 448 -16.33 -4.64 0.33
CA LYS A 448 -16.07 -3.22 0.12
C LYS A 448 -14.57 -2.87 0.21
N MET A 449 -13.78 -3.59 0.99
CA MET A 449 -12.33 -3.37 1.09
C MET A 449 -11.62 -3.56 -0.26
N PHE A 450 -12.11 -4.42 -1.16
CA PHE A 450 -11.59 -4.55 -2.54
C PHE A 450 -11.83 -3.29 -3.40
N ASP A 451 -12.81 -2.44 -3.04
CA ASP A 451 -13.06 -1.19 -3.76
C ASP A 451 -12.05 -0.08 -3.40
N THR A 452 -11.11 -0.31 -2.47
CA THR A 452 -10.21 0.75 -1.97
C THR A 452 -9.09 1.16 -2.92
N ARG A 453 -8.82 0.38 -3.99
CA ARG A 453 -7.73 0.63 -4.94
C ARG A 453 -8.11 1.61 -6.04
N TYR A 454 -9.10 1.23 -6.86
CA TYR A 454 -9.44 1.96 -8.10
C TYR A 454 -9.85 3.43 -7.88
N PRO A 455 -10.55 3.83 -6.79
CA PRO A 455 -10.94 5.22 -6.60
C PRO A 455 -9.77 6.17 -6.39
N LEU A 456 -8.58 5.65 -6.05
CA LEU A 456 -7.40 6.45 -5.76
C LEU A 456 -6.48 6.59 -6.97
N VAL A 457 -6.69 5.82 -8.05
CA VAL A 457 -5.82 5.87 -9.22
C VAL A 457 -5.91 7.23 -9.91
N MET A 458 -4.77 7.90 -10.08
CA MET A 458 -4.61 9.18 -10.76
C MET A 458 -3.75 8.98 -12.01
N VAL A 459 -4.22 9.52 -13.13
CA VAL A 459 -3.59 9.47 -14.47
C VAL A 459 -3.04 8.08 -14.85
N ASN A 460 -3.69 7.02 -14.37
CA ASN A 460 -3.35 5.60 -14.57
C ASN A 460 -1.93 5.18 -14.18
N ASN A 461 -1.26 5.94 -13.31
CA ASN A 461 0.12 5.62 -12.89
C ASN A 461 0.38 5.88 -11.39
N TYR A 462 -0.54 6.57 -10.69
CA TYR A 462 -0.32 7.03 -9.32
C TYR A 462 -1.45 6.66 -8.39
N THR A 463 -1.11 6.43 -7.13
CA THR A 463 -1.98 6.52 -5.96
C THR A 463 -1.47 7.70 -5.12
N PRO A 464 -2.33 8.67 -4.74
CA PRO A 464 -1.93 9.77 -3.89
C PRO A 464 -1.24 9.29 -2.61
N THR A 465 -0.09 9.86 -2.29
CA THR A 465 0.77 9.48 -1.16
C THR A 465 0.26 10.06 0.16
N ILE A 466 -0.97 9.68 0.55
CA ILE A 466 -1.66 10.16 1.75
C ILE A 466 -1.13 9.41 2.98
N GLY A 467 -0.82 10.15 4.05
CA GLY A 467 -0.23 9.61 5.27
C GLY A 467 1.17 9.04 5.04
N ASP A 468 1.61 8.13 5.91
CA ASP A 468 2.85 7.37 5.73
C ASP A 468 2.64 6.38 4.56
N SER A 469 2.85 6.84 3.33
CA SER A 469 2.74 6.04 2.11
C SER A 469 3.81 6.42 1.10
N PHE A 470 4.44 5.43 0.48
CA PHE A 470 5.29 5.58 -0.69
C PHE A 470 6.41 6.64 -0.55
N LYS A 471 7.05 6.97 -1.68
CA LYS A 471 8.08 7.99 -1.82
C LYS A 471 7.49 9.26 -2.42
N THR A 472 8.23 10.36 -2.37
CA THR A 472 7.73 11.66 -2.82
C THR A 472 7.57 11.67 -4.34
N GLY A 473 6.32 11.71 -4.81
CA GLY A 473 5.96 11.80 -6.23
C GLY A 473 6.33 10.57 -7.07
N ASN A 474 6.63 9.42 -6.46
CA ASN A 474 6.96 8.22 -7.23
C ASN A 474 5.70 7.65 -7.91
N PRO A 475 5.82 7.10 -9.13
CA PRO A 475 4.75 6.34 -9.72
C PRO A 475 4.52 5.04 -8.93
N GLY A 476 3.27 4.59 -8.89
CA GLY A 476 2.84 3.40 -8.19
C GLY A 476 1.34 3.37 -7.98
N ILE A 477 0.72 2.20 -8.19
CA ILE A 477 -0.68 1.96 -7.87
C ILE A 477 -0.76 0.92 -6.76
N VAL A 478 -1.49 1.21 -5.68
CA VAL A 478 -1.72 0.24 -4.60
C VAL A 478 -2.52 -0.96 -5.12
N GLY A 479 -2.10 -2.17 -4.74
CA GLY A 479 -2.77 -3.43 -5.11
C GLY A 479 -1.93 -4.24 -6.09
N THR A 480 -2.29 -5.51 -6.28
CA THR A 480 -1.61 -6.42 -7.20
C THR A 480 -2.54 -6.92 -8.29
N VAL A 481 -1.97 -7.42 -9.38
CA VAL A 481 -2.72 -8.07 -10.46
C VAL A 481 -3.57 -9.21 -9.90
N GLN A 482 -2.98 -10.06 -9.07
CA GLN A 482 -3.61 -11.25 -8.49
C GLN A 482 -4.74 -10.89 -7.53
N GLU A 483 -4.60 -9.80 -6.75
CA GLU A 483 -5.68 -9.27 -5.91
C GLU A 483 -6.92 -8.93 -6.76
N HIS A 484 -6.72 -8.26 -7.91
CA HIS A 484 -7.81 -7.87 -8.79
C HIS A 484 -8.38 -9.02 -9.65
N VAL A 485 -7.55 -9.97 -10.08
CA VAL A 485 -8.02 -11.23 -10.69
C VAL A 485 -8.94 -11.95 -9.72
N LYS A 486 -8.50 -12.15 -8.47
CA LYS A 486 -9.32 -12.78 -7.41
C LYS A 486 -10.60 -12.00 -7.14
N ALA A 487 -10.52 -10.68 -6.98
CA ALA A 487 -11.70 -9.83 -6.76
C ALA A 487 -12.71 -9.96 -7.91
N PHE A 488 -12.24 -10.03 -9.15
CA PHE A 488 -13.09 -10.25 -10.31
C PHE A 488 -13.73 -11.64 -10.32
N GLU A 489 -12.99 -12.70 -9.96
CA GLU A 489 -13.55 -14.05 -9.82
C GLU A 489 -14.70 -14.10 -8.82
N LYS A 490 -14.53 -13.44 -7.66
CA LYS A 490 -15.52 -13.42 -6.57
C LYS A 490 -16.73 -12.55 -6.89
N TYR A 491 -16.51 -11.33 -7.39
CA TYR A 491 -17.54 -10.29 -7.39
C TYR A 491 -17.96 -9.82 -8.78
N ARG A 492 -17.22 -10.17 -9.83
CA ARG A 492 -17.54 -9.89 -11.24
C ARG A 492 -17.79 -8.42 -11.56
N LYS A 493 -17.23 -7.49 -10.78
CA LYS A 493 -17.28 -6.04 -11.09
C LYS A 493 -16.30 -5.73 -12.24
N PRO A 494 -16.72 -5.08 -13.34
CA PRO A 494 -15.84 -4.78 -14.48
C PRO A 494 -14.55 -4.04 -14.11
N VAL A 495 -14.62 -3.15 -13.12
CA VAL A 495 -13.46 -2.36 -12.66
C VAL A 495 -12.30 -3.23 -12.16
N TYR A 496 -12.56 -4.41 -11.61
CA TYR A 496 -11.49 -5.32 -11.18
C TYR A 496 -10.77 -5.97 -12.37
N ALA A 497 -11.50 -6.32 -13.43
CA ALA A 497 -10.89 -6.78 -14.68
C ALA A 497 -10.06 -5.67 -15.33
N GLN A 498 -10.58 -4.45 -15.37
CA GLN A 498 -9.88 -3.27 -15.89
C GLN A 498 -8.60 -2.95 -15.11
N LEU A 499 -8.60 -3.07 -13.78
CA LEU A 499 -7.39 -2.89 -12.96
C LEU A 499 -6.39 -4.03 -13.11
N ALA A 500 -6.83 -5.30 -13.16
CA ALA A 500 -5.94 -6.42 -13.44
C ALA A 500 -5.22 -6.23 -14.79
N HIS A 501 -5.96 -5.78 -15.81
CA HIS A 501 -5.41 -5.42 -17.11
C HIS A 501 -4.42 -4.25 -17.03
N LEU A 502 -4.78 -3.15 -16.36
CA LEU A 502 -3.91 -1.98 -16.20
C LEU A 502 -2.59 -2.33 -15.51
N LEU A 503 -2.67 -2.99 -14.36
CA LEU A 503 -1.49 -3.37 -13.56
C LEU A 503 -0.61 -4.40 -14.26
N ASN A 504 -1.19 -5.24 -15.13
CA ASN A 504 -0.42 -6.14 -15.99
C ASN A 504 0.13 -5.44 -17.25
N GLY A 505 0.23 -4.10 -17.24
CA GLY A 505 0.78 -3.33 -18.35
C GLY A 505 -0.16 -3.14 -19.53
N ASN A 506 -1.47 -3.11 -19.29
CA ASN A 506 -2.53 -3.08 -20.30
C ASN A 506 -2.50 -4.29 -21.24
N THR A 507 -2.33 -5.49 -20.70
CA THR A 507 -2.50 -6.74 -21.45
C THR A 507 -3.12 -7.82 -20.56
N THR A 508 -3.74 -8.81 -21.18
CA THR A 508 -4.17 -10.05 -20.52
C THR A 508 -3.13 -11.17 -20.65
N ASP A 509 -2.05 -10.95 -21.40
CA ASP A 509 -0.97 -11.93 -21.57
C ASP A 509 -0.28 -12.24 -20.24
N GLY A 510 -0.12 -13.54 -19.97
CA GLY A 510 0.48 -14.03 -18.73
C GLY A 510 -0.43 -13.91 -17.49
N LEU A 511 -1.63 -13.32 -17.61
CA LEU A 511 -2.64 -13.44 -16.56
C LEU A 511 -3.08 -14.89 -16.45
N HIS A 512 -3.35 -15.32 -15.22
CA HIS A 512 -3.96 -16.60 -14.94
C HIS A 512 -4.71 -16.55 -13.62
N GLY A 513 -5.70 -17.42 -13.46
CA GLY A 513 -6.31 -17.71 -12.16
C GLY A 513 -5.41 -18.60 -11.30
N ASP A 514 -5.96 -19.03 -10.16
CA ASP A 514 -5.26 -19.91 -9.22
C ASP A 514 -4.94 -21.29 -9.83
N ILE A 515 -3.70 -21.77 -9.67
CA ILE A 515 -3.24 -23.09 -10.16
C ILE A 515 -4.11 -24.25 -9.68
N PHE A 516 -4.73 -24.15 -8.51
CA PHE A 516 -5.61 -25.17 -7.94
C PHE A 516 -7.04 -25.15 -8.53
N SER A 517 -7.37 -24.19 -9.39
CA SER A 517 -8.67 -24.09 -10.05
C SER A 517 -8.84 -25.10 -11.18
N ALA A 518 -10.07 -25.58 -11.40
CA ALA A 518 -10.37 -26.52 -12.49
C ALA A 518 -10.16 -25.92 -13.91
N ASP A 519 -10.38 -24.60 -14.06
CA ASP A 519 -10.11 -23.85 -15.31
C ASP A 519 -9.54 -22.45 -15.00
N PRO A 520 -8.23 -22.33 -14.71
CA PRO A 520 -7.61 -21.06 -14.33
C PRO A 520 -7.58 -20.02 -15.47
N GLU A 521 -7.74 -20.42 -16.73
CA GLU A 521 -7.80 -19.50 -17.88
C GLU A 521 -9.21 -18.93 -18.09
N LYS A 522 -10.23 -19.41 -17.36
CA LYS A 522 -11.59 -18.89 -17.48
C LYS A 522 -11.66 -17.41 -17.11
N VAL A 523 -11.01 -17.03 -16.00
CA VAL A 523 -11.01 -15.65 -15.52
C VAL A 523 -10.35 -14.72 -16.53
N VAL A 524 -9.29 -15.17 -17.21
CA VAL A 524 -8.58 -14.39 -18.23
C VAL A 524 -9.50 -14.08 -19.40
N ARG A 525 -10.19 -15.10 -19.95
CA ARG A 525 -11.18 -14.91 -21.02
C ARG A 525 -12.35 -14.01 -20.59
N ASP A 526 -12.75 -14.09 -19.32
CA ASP A 526 -13.78 -13.23 -18.76
C ASP A 526 -13.28 -11.77 -18.63
N ILE A 527 -12.01 -11.55 -18.26
CA ILE A 527 -11.36 -10.23 -18.22
C ILE A 527 -11.27 -9.65 -19.64
N GLU A 528 -10.76 -10.43 -20.61
CA GLU A 528 -10.66 -10.01 -22.02
C GLU A 528 -12.00 -9.49 -22.56
N ARG A 529 -13.08 -10.24 -22.31
CA ARG A 529 -14.42 -9.84 -22.69
C ARG A 529 -14.85 -8.52 -22.03
N VAL A 530 -14.52 -8.30 -20.76
CA VAL A 530 -14.81 -7.02 -20.10
C VAL A 530 -14.03 -5.88 -20.76
N ILE A 531 -12.76 -6.08 -21.09
CA ILE A 531 -11.95 -5.06 -21.78
C ILE A 531 -12.51 -4.79 -23.19
N ASP A 532 -12.95 -5.81 -23.91
CA ASP A 532 -13.58 -5.68 -25.23
C ASP A 532 -14.93 -4.94 -25.17
N GLU A 533 -15.74 -5.18 -24.13
CA GLU A 533 -17.09 -4.61 -23.97
C GLU A 533 -17.07 -3.20 -23.35
N GLU A 534 -16.27 -2.99 -22.30
CA GLU A 534 -16.27 -1.78 -21.46
C GLU A 534 -15.03 -0.88 -21.69
N GLY A 535 -13.99 -1.39 -22.36
CA GLY A 535 -12.73 -0.70 -22.57
C GLY A 535 -11.76 -0.77 -21.38
N PRO A 536 -10.55 -0.18 -21.52
CA PRO A 536 -9.56 -0.14 -20.46
C PRO A 536 -10.00 0.76 -19.29
N PHE A 537 -9.28 0.65 -18.17
CA PHE A 537 -9.55 1.44 -16.97
C PHE A 537 -9.51 2.96 -17.26
N ASN A 538 -10.66 3.62 -17.08
CA ASN A 538 -10.83 5.07 -17.23
C ASN A 538 -11.76 5.61 -16.13
N PRO A 539 -11.25 5.85 -14.91
CA PRO A 539 -12.10 6.23 -13.80
C PRO A 539 -12.60 7.67 -13.96
N GLY A 540 -13.89 7.88 -13.69
CA GLY A 540 -14.46 9.21 -13.54
C GLY A 540 -14.06 9.89 -12.23
N SER A 541 -14.58 11.09 -12.02
CA SER A 541 -14.48 11.81 -10.75
C SER A 541 -15.27 11.10 -9.66
N ILE A 542 -14.76 11.13 -8.43
CA ILE A 542 -15.33 10.35 -7.31
C ILE A 542 -15.27 11.12 -6.00
N ASN A 543 -16.19 10.80 -5.08
CA ASN A 543 -16.24 11.34 -3.73
C ASN A 543 -16.36 10.21 -2.69
N LEU A 544 -15.22 9.75 -2.17
CA LEU A 544 -15.11 8.78 -1.08
C LEU A 544 -15.27 9.48 0.27
N SER A 545 -16.50 9.82 0.59
CA SER A 545 -16.82 10.66 1.73
C SER A 545 -16.73 9.96 3.10
N GLY A 546 -16.63 8.63 3.14
CA GLY A 546 -16.26 7.89 4.33
C GLY A 546 -14.76 8.01 4.64
N PHE A 547 -13.92 7.68 3.65
CA PHE A 547 -12.45 7.81 3.75
C PHE A 547 -12.00 9.27 3.85
N GLY A 548 -12.77 10.17 3.25
CA GLY A 548 -12.46 11.59 3.18
C GLY A 548 -11.55 11.93 2.01
N PHE A 549 -11.88 11.47 0.81
CA PHE A 549 -11.13 11.75 -0.40
C PHE A 549 -12.07 12.11 -1.55
N ALA A 550 -11.71 13.11 -2.35
CA ALA A 550 -12.41 13.41 -3.59
C ALA A 550 -11.41 13.63 -4.71
N ALA A 551 -11.72 13.15 -5.91
CA ALA A 551 -10.92 13.37 -7.10
C ALA A 551 -11.77 13.87 -8.26
N LEU A 552 -11.26 14.87 -8.96
CA LEU A 552 -11.73 15.37 -10.25
C LEU A 552 -10.83 14.80 -11.34
N ARG A 553 -11.40 14.11 -12.34
CA ARG A 553 -10.64 13.46 -13.41
C ARG A 553 -11.18 13.83 -14.76
N ASP A 554 -10.25 13.94 -15.70
CA ASP A 554 -10.54 14.28 -17.08
C ASP A 554 -9.51 13.65 -18.03
N GLY A 555 -9.87 13.60 -19.31
CA GLY A 555 -9.12 12.91 -20.35
C GLY A 555 -9.65 11.52 -20.62
N LYS A 556 -8.99 10.84 -21.55
CA LYS A 556 -9.19 9.42 -21.83
C LYS A 556 -7.83 8.76 -21.76
N PRO A 557 -7.74 7.53 -21.23
CA PRO A 557 -6.51 6.77 -21.33
C PRO A 557 -6.22 6.50 -22.80
N PRO A 558 -4.96 6.17 -23.12
CA PRO A 558 -4.64 5.58 -24.41
C PRO A 558 -5.64 4.48 -24.74
N SER A 559 -6.40 4.67 -25.82
CA SER A 559 -7.03 3.53 -26.47
C SER A 559 -5.86 2.75 -27.06
N ASP A 560 -5.48 1.71 -26.35
CA ASP A 560 -4.30 0.85 -26.49
C ASP A 560 -3.80 0.61 -27.94
N ARG A 561 -2.53 0.17 -28.10
CA ARG A 561 -2.09 -0.91 -29.05
C ARG A 561 -0.60 -0.93 -29.43
N GLY A 562 0.23 -1.46 -28.56
CA GLY A 562 1.39 -2.24 -29.01
C GLY A 562 1.09 -3.73 -28.86
N ILE A 563 1.41 -4.58 -29.83
CA ILE A 563 1.45 -6.02 -29.55
C ILE A 563 2.70 -6.25 -28.73
N THR A 564 2.55 -6.64 -27.47
CA THR A 564 3.65 -6.87 -26.55
C THR A 564 3.98 -8.35 -26.49
N TYR A 565 5.26 -8.68 -26.55
CA TYR A 565 5.79 -10.02 -26.41
C TYR A 565 6.84 -9.99 -25.30
N LYS A 566 6.64 -10.74 -24.21
CA LYS A 566 7.69 -10.93 -23.21
C LYS A 566 8.71 -11.92 -23.76
N PHE A 567 10.01 -11.62 -23.66
CA PHE A 567 11.05 -12.50 -24.18
C PHE A 567 11.07 -13.85 -23.47
N SER A 568 10.67 -13.90 -22.20
CA SER A 568 10.52 -15.14 -21.43
C SER A 568 9.44 -16.08 -21.96
N GLU A 569 8.50 -15.56 -22.77
CA GLU A 569 7.35 -16.30 -23.31
C GLU A 569 7.49 -16.57 -24.82
N LEU A 570 8.37 -15.84 -25.50
CA LEU A 570 8.64 -16.09 -26.91
C LEU A 570 9.35 -17.42 -27.09
N LYS A 571 8.96 -18.16 -28.13
CA LYS A 571 9.64 -19.39 -28.52
C LYS A 571 11.09 -19.09 -28.88
N ARG A 572 12.02 -19.52 -28.02
CA ARG A 572 13.46 -19.47 -28.28
C ARG A 572 13.79 -20.41 -29.44
N ILE A 573 14.42 -19.87 -30.48
CA ILE A 573 14.84 -20.64 -31.68
C ILE A 573 16.20 -21.26 -31.42
N ASP A 574 17.14 -20.46 -30.92
CA ASP A 574 18.47 -20.90 -30.54
C ASP A 574 19.09 -19.99 -29.47
N ALA A 575 20.03 -20.56 -28.72
CA ALA A 575 20.95 -19.83 -27.84
C ALA A 575 22.30 -20.54 -27.89
N THR A 576 23.37 -19.76 -27.80
CA THR A 576 24.75 -20.31 -27.84
C THR A 576 25.48 -20.15 -26.50
N ALA A 577 24.80 -19.66 -25.47
CA ALA A 577 25.23 -19.65 -24.08
C ALA A 577 24.03 -20.01 -23.18
N GLU A 578 24.28 -20.21 -21.89
CA GLU A 578 23.22 -20.42 -20.90
C GLU A 578 22.28 -19.22 -20.86
N VAL A 579 21.01 -19.48 -20.58
CA VAL A 579 19.97 -18.46 -20.57
C VAL A 579 19.17 -18.57 -19.29
N THR A 580 19.09 -17.46 -18.56
CA THR A 580 18.41 -17.34 -17.28
C THR A 580 17.14 -16.52 -17.47
N ASP A 581 15.97 -17.03 -17.07
CA ASP A 581 14.71 -16.31 -17.14
C ASP A 581 14.39 -15.68 -15.76
N PHE A 582 14.37 -14.35 -15.66
CA PHE A 582 14.13 -13.60 -14.43
C PHE A 582 12.64 -13.28 -14.26
N LEU A 583 12.08 -13.61 -13.08
CA LEU A 583 10.66 -13.38 -12.75
C LEU A 583 10.44 -12.50 -11.50
N GLY A 584 11.47 -11.74 -11.12
CA GLY A 584 11.38 -10.62 -10.19
C GLY A 584 12.34 -9.53 -10.66
N ARG A 585 12.64 -8.52 -9.83
CA ARG A 585 13.78 -7.62 -10.11
C ARG A 585 15.02 -8.45 -10.43
N ILE A 586 15.75 -8.05 -11.48
CA ILE A 586 17.14 -8.46 -11.60
C ILE A 586 17.83 -7.87 -10.37
N HIS A 587 18.31 -8.72 -9.48
CA HIS A 587 19.38 -8.30 -8.59
C HIS A 587 20.59 -8.00 -9.48
N LEU A 588 20.72 -6.75 -9.91
CA LEU A 588 21.98 -6.24 -10.40
C LEU A 588 22.97 -6.42 -9.24
N GLU A 589 24.20 -6.87 -9.53
CA GLU A 589 25.25 -7.04 -8.51
C GLU A 589 25.45 -5.76 -7.65
N THR A 590 24.94 -4.62 -8.13
CA THR A 590 25.00 -3.27 -7.54
C THR A 590 23.68 -2.74 -6.95
N ASP A 591 22.59 -3.52 -6.80
CA ASP A 591 21.42 -3.08 -6.03
C ASP A 591 21.76 -3.08 -4.53
N GLU A 592 22.50 -2.05 -4.10
CA GLU A 592 22.80 -1.84 -2.69
C GLU A 592 21.52 -1.57 -1.89
N LEU A 593 20.41 -1.17 -2.51
CA LEU A 593 19.17 -0.88 -1.80
C LEU A 593 18.33 -2.12 -1.51
N GLY A 594 18.20 -3.03 -2.48
CA GLY A 594 17.62 -4.36 -2.29
C GLY A 594 18.38 -5.19 -1.25
N LYS A 595 19.67 -4.90 -1.07
CA LYS A 595 20.52 -5.46 0.01
C LYS A 595 20.37 -4.75 1.36
N ARG A 596 19.79 -3.54 1.43
CA ARG A 596 19.77 -2.68 2.65
C ARG A 596 18.46 -2.69 3.43
N LEU A 597 17.34 -3.10 2.83
CA LEU A 597 16.04 -3.18 3.52
C LEU A 597 15.22 -4.39 3.02
N PRO A 598 15.51 -5.64 3.46
CA PRO A 598 14.79 -6.80 2.95
C PRO A 598 13.35 -6.94 3.47
N GLU A 599 13.01 -6.59 4.73
CA GLU A 599 11.64 -6.85 5.24
C GLU A 599 11.07 -5.76 6.17
N ALA A 600 11.10 -4.47 5.82
CA ALA A 600 10.34 -3.46 6.60
C ALA A 600 8.81 -3.69 6.47
N PHE A 601 8.40 -4.37 5.42
CA PHE A 601 7.10 -5.00 5.28
C PHE A 601 7.39 -6.32 4.58
N ASP A 602 6.84 -7.42 5.08
CA ASP A 602 6.84 -8.73 4.43
C ASP A 602 6.00 -8.64 3.16
N ILE A 603 6.53 -7.88 2.22
CA ILE A 603 6.11 -7.75 0.85
C ILE A 603 6.46 -9.11 0.26
N PRO A 604 5.48 -9.98 -0.02
CA PRO A 604 5.78 -11.31 -0.49
C PRO A 604 6.59 -11.20 -1.79
N GLU A 605 7.47 -12.16 -2.04
CA GLU A 605 8.42 -12.15 -3.17
C GLU A 605 7.72 -11.97 -4.54
N ASP A 606 6.38 -12.09 -4.58
CA ASP A 606 5.45 -11.87 -5.68
C ASP A 606 4.94 -10.42 -5.83
N TYR A 607 5.26 -9.48 -4.94
CA TYR A 607 4.93 -8.06 -5.06
C TYR A 607 5.84 -7.31 -6.04
N TYR A 608 6.98 -7.92 -6.38
CA TYR A 608 7.84 -7.38 -7.42
C TYR A 608 7.38 -7.89 -8.78
N ASP A 609 7.00 -6.93 -9.61
CA ASP A 609 6.48 -7.13 -10.96
C ASP A 609 7.28 -8.19 -11.72
N ASN A 610 6.55 -9.10 -12.36
CA ASN A 610 7.11 -10.20 -13.11
C ASN A 610 7.76 -9.63 -14.39
N ALA A 611 9.06 -9.28 -14.32
CA ALA A 611 9.75 -8.53 -15.37
C ALA A 611 9.75 -9.23 -16.75
N GLY A 612 9.42 -10.53 -16.81
CA GLY A 612 9.38 -11.31 -18.05
C GLY A 612 10.73 -11.35 -18.77
N ALA A 613 11.81 -11.21 -18.00
CA ALA A 613 13.14 -10.94 -18.51
C ALA A 613 13.93 -12.20 -18.81
N VAL A 614 14.79 -12.11 -19.82
CA VAL A 614 15.70 -13.18 -20.26
C VAL A 614 17.12 -12.63 -20.27
N GLN A 615 18.05 -13.33 -19.64
CA GLN A 615 19.47 -13.04 -19.70
C GLN A 615 20.22 -14.13 -20.46
N LEU A 616 21.07 -13.74 -21.39
CA LEU A 616 22.06 -14.63 -21.99
C LEU A 616 23.38 -14.51 -21.20
N GLU A 617 23.84 -15.60 -20.60
CA GLU A 617 25.10 -15.72 -19.86
C GLU A 617 26.31 -15.83 -20.80
N ALA A 618 26.46 -14.84 -21.67
CA ALA A 618 27.53 -14.81 -22.64
C ALA A 618 28.88 -14.47 -21.98
N ALA A 619 29.83 -15.39 -22.07
CA ALA A 619 31.19 -15.24 -21.54
C ALA A 619 32.26 -14.79 -22.59
N ARG A 620 31.88 -14.67 -23.87
CA ARG A 620 32.79 -14.26 -24.95
C ARG A 620 32.04 -13.66 -26.15
N LYS A 621 32.78 -12.95 -27.01
CA LYS A 621 32.26 -12.42 -28.29
C LYS A 621 31.67 -13.52 -29.18
N GLY A 622 30.62 -13.18 -29.93
CA GLY A 622 29.98 -14.05 -30.92
C GLY A 622 28.87 -14.95 -30.36
N ARG A 623 28.57 -14.88 -29.06
CA ARG A 623 27.37 -15.52 -28.50
C ARG A 623 26.11 -14.83 -29.01
N ARG A 624 25.05 -15.61 -29.16
CA ARG A 624 23.76 -15.20 -29.71
C ARG A 624 22.59 -15.91 -29.05
N ILE A 625 21.43 -15.28 -29.14
CA ILE A 625 20.11 -15.82 -28.80
C ILE A 625 19.07 -15.32 -29.82
N SER A 626 18.11 -16.15 -30.20
CA SER A 626 17.04 -15.81 -31.14
C SER A 626 15.68 -16.28 -30.66
N PHE A 627 14.64 -15.51 -31.03
CA PHE A 627 13.25 -15.76 -30.65
C PHE A 627 12.33 -15.62 -31.86
N ALA A 628 11.27 -16.44 -31.90
CA ALA A 628 10.18 -16.29 -32.85
C ALA A 628 9.07 -15.43 -32.24
N PHE A 629 8.58 -14.43 -32.98
CA PHE A 629 7.41 -13.62 -32.60
C PHE A 629 6.38 -13.61 -33.74
N ARG A 630 5.10 -13.47 -33.40
CA ARG A 630 4.02 -13.48 -34.38
C ARG A 630 3.68 -12.06 -34.83
N VAL A 631 3.16 -11.93 -36.06
CA VAL A 631 2.63 -10.69 -36.60
C VAL A 631 1.22 -10.98 -37.12
N PRO A 632 0.17 -10.33 -36.59
CA PRO A 632 -1.23 -10.72 -36.84
C PRO A 632 -1.75 -10.25 -38.21
N SER A 633 -1.20 -9.16 -38.75
CA SER A 633 -1.57 -8.59 -40.05
C SER A 633 -0.35 -8.04 -40.76
N THR A 634 -0.38 -8.04 -42.10
CA THR A 634 0.67 -7.40 -42.88
C THR A 634 0.53 -5.88 -42.78
N ASP A 635 1.43 -5.22 -42.07
CA ASP A 635 1.42 -3.78 -41.84
C ASP A 635 2.84 -3.22 -41.60
N ARG A 636 2.96 -1.91 -41.42
CA ARG A 636 4.15 -1.27 -40.86
C ARG A 636 4.06 -1.21 -39.34
N TYR A 637 5.05 -1.79 -38.67
CA TYR A 637 5.21 -1.79 -37.22
C TYR A 637 6.51 -1.10 -36.83
N ARG A 638 6.46 -0.23 -35.83
CA ARG A 638 7.63 0.22 -35.08
C ARG A 638 7.92 -0.79 -33.99
N LEU A 639 9.15 -1.28 -33.93
CA LEU A 639 9.57 -2.31 -32.98
C LEU A 639 10.39 -1.67 -31.86
N LEU A 640 9.99 -1.91 -30.62
CA LEU A 640 10.71 -1.47 -29.42
C LEU A 640 11.18 -2.71 -28.65
N VAL A 641 12.46 -2.76 -28.31
CA VAL A 641 13.01 -3.78 -27.40
C VAL A 641 13.31 -3.12 -26.08
N PHE A 642 12.86 -3.72 -24.99
CA PHE A 642 13.12 -3.22 -23.65
C PHE A 642 14.36 -3.94 -23.09
N PRO A 643 15.51 -3.24 -23.02
CA PRO A 643 16.75 -3.83 -22.55
C PRO A 643 16.73 -3.91 -21.02
N LEU A 644 17.72 -4.61 -20.50
CA LEU A 644 18.16 -4.51 -19.12
C LEU A 644 19.61 -4.03 -19.20
N GLU A 645 20.03 -3.18 -18.26
CA GLU A 645 21.39 -2.66 -18.22
C GLU A 645 22.14 -3.23 -17.02
N SER A 646 23.39 -3.65 -17.24
CA SER A 646 24.27 -4.13 -16.18
C SER A 646 25.74 -3.91 -16.53
N THR A 647 26.59 -3.74 -15.52
CA THR A 647 28.04 -3.69 -15.70
C THR A 647 28.61 -4.98 -16.31
N GLY A 648 27.88 -6.10 -16.23
CA GLY A 648 28.26 -7.36 -16.86
C GLY A 648 27.84 -7.51 -18.33
N TYR A 649 27.15 -6.52 -18.91
CA TYR A 649 26.52 -6.68 -20.22
C TYR A 649 27.37 -6.15 -21.37
N GLY A 650 27.16 -6.73 -22.55
CA GLY A 650 27.95 -6.46 -23.75
C GLY A 650 27.22 -5.70 -24.85
N ARG A 651 27.91 -5.51 -25.98
CA ARG A 651 27.38 -4.93 -27.21
C ARG A 651 26.77 -6.01 -28.08
N TYR A 652 25.55 -5.79 -28.55
CA TYR A 652 24.81 -6.74 -29.37
C TYR A 652 24.27 -6.10 -30.65
N GLU A 653 24.46 -6.83 -31.73
CA GLU A 653 23.77 -6.61 -32.98
C GLU A 653 22.37 -7.27 -32.94
N ILE A 654 21.34 -6.47 -33.17
CA ILE A 654 19.94 -6.89 -33.20
C ILE A 654 19.55 -7.11 -34.66
N ARG A 655 18.93 -8.26 -34.95
CA ARG A 655 18.49 -8.66 -36.29
C ARG A 655 17.01 -9.02 -36.30
N ILE A 656 16.29 -8.62 -37.36
CA ILE A 656 14.94 -9.10 -37.67
C ILE A 656 15.02 -9.94 -38.95
N ASP A 657 14.49 -11.17 -38.91
CA ASP A 657 14.53 -12.15 -40.01
C ASP A 657 15.94 -12.31 -40.61
N GLY A 658 16.95 -12.36 -39.74
CA GLY A 658 18.35 -12.52 -40.11
C GLY A 658 19.04 -11.24 -40.64
N LYS A 659 18.32 -10.13 -40.84
CA LYS A 659 18.88 -8.85 -41.29
C LYS A 659 19.22 -7.96 -40.09
N LYS A 660 20.43 -7.41 -40.04
CA LYS A 660 20.82 -6.41 -39.05
C LYS A 660 19.89 -5.19 -39.12
N VAL A 661 19.33 -4.82 -37.98
CA VAL A 661 18.49 -3.63 -37.84
C VAL A 661 19.12 -2.56 -36.97
N LYS A 662 19.80 -2.95 -35.88
CA LYS A 662 20.43 -2.01 -34.95
C LYS A 662 21.59 -2.69 -34.22
N GLU A 663 22.49 -1.90 -33.67
CA GLU A 663 23.48 -2.34 -32.68
C GLU A 663 23.27 -1.53 -31.42
N HIS A 664 23.31 -2.17 -30.26
CA HIS A 664 23.05 -1.53 -28.98
C HIS A 664 24.04 -2.04 -27.92
N ASP A 665 24.50 -1.14 -27.07
CA ASP A 665 25.34 -1.46 -25.92
C ASP A 665 24.43 -1.62 -24.70
N PHE A 666 24.41 -2.81 -24.12
CA PHE A 666 23.57 -3.12 -22.97
C PHE A 666 24.31 -2.88 -21.65
N TYR A 667 25.54 -2.36 -21.70
CA TYR A 667 26.29 -1.92 -20.52
C TYR A 667 25.65 -0.67 -19.91
N GLY A 668 25.38 -0.72 -18.61
CA GLY A 668 24.87 0.41 -17.85
C GLY A 668 24.55 0.04 -16.41
N THR A 669 24.13 1.02 -15.63
CA THR A 669 23.70 0.84 -14.23
C THR A 669 22.25 1.26 -14.01
N SER A 670 21.51 1.54 -15.09
CA SER A 670 20.11 1.96 -14.98
C SER A 670 19.22 0.80 -14.57
N SER A 671 18.39 1.01 -13.54
CA SER A 671 17.35 0.08 -13.12
C SER A 671 16.12 0.09 -14.04
N SER A 672 15.99 1.11 -14.89
CA SER A 672 14.89 1.31 -15.84
C SER A 672 15.41 1.93 -17.13
N PRO A 673 16.14 1.17 -17.97
CA PRO A 673 16.71 1.70 -19.20
C PRO A 673 15.63 2.01 -20.26
N GLU A 674 15.90 3.03 -21.08
CA GLU A 674 15.02 3.43 -22.17
C GLU A 674 14.81 2.31 -23.19
N PRO A 675 13.59 2.16 -23.76
CA PRO A 675 13.35 1.17 -24.81
C PRO A 675 14.23 1.44 -26.04
N VAL A 676 14.89 0.40 -26.53
CA VAL A 676 15.64 0.43 -27.78
C VAL A 676 14.67 0.42 -28.95
N ASP A 677 14.46 1.58 -29.55
CA ASP A 677 13.71 1.68 -30.80
C ASP A 677 14.52 1.11 -31.97
N LEU A 678 14.04 0.01 -32.54
CA LEU A 678 14.64 -0.65 -33.69
C LEU A 678 14.26 0.03 -35.01
N GLY A 679 13.23 0.87 -35.01
CA GLY A 679 12.69 1.55 -36.18
C GLY A 679 11.41 0.91 -36.73
N GLU A 680 10.95 1.40 -37.88
CA GLU A 680 9.74 0.92 -38.55
C GLU A 680 10.04 -0.13 -39.63
N PHE A 681 9.32 -1.26 -39.55
CA PHE A 681 9.44 -2.39 -40.48
C PHE A 681 8.10 -2.74 -41.07
N ARG A 682 8.07 -3.03 -42.38
CA ARG A 682 6.91 -3.69 -42.99
C ARG A 682 7.03 -5.19 -42.71
N LEU A 683 6.19 -5.70 -41.83
CA LEU A 683 6.16 -7.12 -41.47
C LEU A 683 4.92 -7.77 -42.09
N THR A 684 5.06 -9.03 -42.51
CA THR A 684 3.96 -9.81 -43.09
C THR A 684 3.18 -10.53 -41.99
N LYS A 685 1.89 -10.77 -42.20
CA LYS A 685 1.15 -11.68 -41.32
C LYS A 685 1.86 -13.04 -41.28
N GLY A 686 2.26 -13.50 -40.10
CA GLY A 686 3.02 -14.74 -39.96
C GLY A 686 3.96 -14.75 -38.76
N THR A 687 4.92 -15.68 -38.76
CA THR A 687 5.97 -15.76 -37.73
C THR A 687 7.23 -15.08 -38.26
N HIS A 688 7.83 -14.24 -37.44
CA HIS A 688 9.07 -13.51 -37.69
C HIS A 688 10.10 -13.88 -36.63
N THR A 689 11.37 -13.57 -36.88
CA THR A 689 12.48 -13.87 -35.96
C THR A 689 13.18 -12.60 -35.51
N ILE A 690 13.49 -12.50 -34.22
CA ILE A 690 14.42 -11.50 -33.67
C ILE A 690 15.65 -12.22 -33.09
N SER A 691 16.85 -11.73 -33.41
CA SER A 691 18.11 -12.31 -32.92
C SER A 691 19.01 -11.22 -32.33
N PHE A 692 19.73 -11.58 -31.27
CA PHE A 692 20.75 -10.75 -30.65
C PHE A 692 22.09 -11.46 -30.78
N VAL A 693 23.08 -10.82 -31.40
CA VAL A 693 24.42 -11.38 -31.66
C VAL A 693 25.47 -10.49 -31.02
N ASN A 694 26.19 -11.00 -30.03
CA ASN A 694 27.22 -10.24 -29.33
C ASN A 694 28.36 -9.84 -30.27
N THR A 695 28.60 -8.53 -30.42
CA THR A 695 29.67 -7.94 -31.23
C THR A 695 30.91 -7.59 -30.40
N GLY A 696 30.81 -7.65 -29.08
CA GLY A 696 31.88 -7.43 -28.11
C GLY A 696 31.31 -7.03 -26.75
N LYS A 697 32.14 -6.45 -25.89
CA LYS A 697 31.71 -5.81 -24.65
C LYS A 697 32.10 -4.33 -24.63
N HIS A 698 31.42 -3.53 -23.82
CA HIS A 698 31.91 -2.19 -23.48
C HIS A 698 33.30 -2.31 -22.82
N PRO A 699 34.24 -1.36 -23.01
CA PRO A 699 35.59 -1.46 -22.43
C PRO A 699 35.60 -1.71 -20.91
N GLU A 700 34.62 -1.13 -20.21
CA GLU A 700 34.47 -1.23 -18.75
C GLU A 700 33.59 -2.40 -18.30
N ALA A 701 32.91 -3.09 -19.22
CA ALA A 701 32.03 -4.19 -18.85
C ALA A 701 32.82 -5.37 -18.28
N THR A 702 32.33 -5.97 -17.20
CA THR A 702 32.94 -7.15 -16.58
C THR A 702 32.74 -8.40 -17.44
N ASN A 703 31.67 -8.45 -18.26
CA ASN A 703 31.33 -9.63 -19.07
C ASN A 703 30.67 -9.26 -20.42
N TYR A 704 30.14 -10.25 -21.17
CA TYR A 704 29.50 -10.08 -22.49
C TYR A 704 28.00 -10.34 -22.44
N LYS A 705 27.38 -10.38 -21.27
CA LYS A 705 25.99 -10.84 -21.08
C LYS A 705 24.96 -9.91 -21.76
N LEU A 706 23.72 -10.35 -21.85
CA LEU A 706 22.60 -9.58 -22.39
C LEU A 706 21.40 -9.78 -21.49
N GLY A 707 20.65 -8.73 -21.17
CA GLY A 707 19.31 -8.86 -20.58
C GLY A 707 18.27 -8.12 -21.41
N ILE A 708 17.13 -8.75 -21.65
CA ILE A 708 15.99 -8.21 -22.40
C ILE A 708 14.67 -8.64 -21.76
N SER A 709 13.69 -7.74 -21.68
CA SER A 709 12.39 -8.02 -21.04
C SER A 709 11.27 -8.23 -22.04
N LYS A 710 10.98 -7.26 -22.90
CA LYS A 710 9.87 -7.33 -23.86
C LYS A 710 10.19 -6.74 -25.23
N LEU A 711 9.48 -7.21 -26.24
CA LEU A 711 9.40 -6.69 -27.59
C LEU A 711 7.99 -6.13 -27.81
N VAL A 712 7.88 -4.88 -28.25
CA VAL A 712 6.60 -4.24 -28.55
C VAL A 712 6.52 -3.86 -30.02
N LEU A 713 5.41 -4.22 -30.67
CA LEU A 713 5.11 -3.92 -32.07
C LEU A 713 3.97 -2.91 -32.12
N LYS A 714 4.25 -1.67 -32.52
CA LYS A 714 3.23 -0.61 -32.66
C LYS A 714 2.97 -0.33 -34.12
N ASN A 715 1.73 -0.53 -34.59
CA ASN A 715 1.38 -0.09 -35.94
C ASN A 715 1.16 1.43 -36.00
N ARG A 716 1.06 1.99 -37.21
CA ARG A 716 0.90 3.44 -37.41
C ARG A 716 -0.35 4.01 -36.74
N ALA A 717 -1.44 3.24 -36.71
CA ALA A 717 -2.68 3.64 -36.04
C ALA A 717 -2.47 3.80 -34.53
N ALA A 718 -1.79 2.84 -33.89
CA ALA A 718 -1.49 2.89 -32.47
C ALA A 718 -0.52 3.99 -32.08
N LEU A 719 0.57 4.20 -32.84
CA LEU A 719 1.51 5.30 -32.58
C LEU A 719 0.85 6.69 -32.66
N THR A 720 -0.10 6.84 -33.59
CA THR A 720 -0.81 8.12 -33.80
C THR A 720 -1.83 8.38 -32.69
N GLN A 721 -2.39 7.32 -32.10
CA GLN A 721 -3.44 7.39 -31.09
C GLN A 721 -2.86 7.46 -29.67
N GLU A 722 -1.84 6.66 -29.35
CA GLU A 722 -1.11 6.69 -28.06
C GLU A 722 -0.46 8.04 -27.81
N ALA A 723 0.16 8.64 -28.84
CA ALA A 723 0.72 9.97 -28.75
C ALA A 723 -0.35 11.04 -28.45
N LYS A 724 -1.61 10.85 -28.84
CA LYS A 724 -2.70 11.78 -28.57
C LYS A 724 -3.38 11.53 -27.23
N ASP A 725 -3.51 10.27 -26.82
CA ASP A 725 -4.33 9.88 -25.69
C ASP A 725 -3.53 9.76 -24.37
N SER A 726 -2.27 9.31 -24.39
CA SER A 726 -1.42 9.16 -23.18
C SER A 726 -1.13 10.48 -22.46
N ARG A 727 -1.33 11.61 -23.14
CA ARG A 727 -0.95 12.94 -22.66
C ARG A 727 -2.12 13.79 -22.14
N ASN A 728 -3.36 13.27 -22.23
CA ASN A 728 -4.55 14.05 -21.91
C ASN A 728 -5.16 13.71 -20.55
N LEU A 729 -4.75 12.60 -19.93
CA LEU A 729 -5.16 12.28 -18.56
C LEU A 729 -4.67 13.35 -17.59
N ARG A 730 -5.60 13.86 -16.80
CA ARG A 730 -5.35 14.89 -15.79
C ARG A 730 -6.34 14.74 -14.67
N GLY A 731 -5.93 15.16 -13.48
CA GLY A 731 -6.81 15.14 -12.35
C GLY A 731 -6.27 15.92 -11.17
N LEU A 732 -7.18 16.22 -10.26
CA LEU A 732 -6.93 16.94 -9.03
C LEU A 732 -7.63 16.19 -7.92
N TRP A 733 -6.99 16.06 -6.77
CA TRP A 733 -7.58 15.40 -5.61
C TRP A 733 -7.52 16.29 -4.37
N LEU A 734 -8.47 16.08 -3.46
CA LEU A 734 -8.57 16.75 -2.16
C LEU A 734 -8.68 15.68 -1.08
N TYR A 735 -7.77 15.69 -0.11
CA TYR A 735 -7.85 14.86 1.09
C TYR A 735 -8.49 15.63 2.24
N TYR A 736 -9.45 15.00 2.90
CA TYR A 736 -10.21 15.54 4.03
C TYR A 736 -10.59 14.44 5.03
N GLY A 737 -9.83 13.34 5.05
CA GLY A 737 -10.01 12.17 5.89
C GLY A 737 -9.46 12.32 7.29
N ARG A 738 -9.15 11.18 7.93
CA ARG A 738 -8.53 11.17 9.26
C ARG A 738 -7.10 11.65 9.15
N ASN A 739 -6.64 12.41 10.15
CA ASN A 739 -5.32 13.06 10.09
C ASN A 739 -4.42 12.65 11.29
N GLN A 740 -4.62 11.43 11.80
CA GLN A 740 -4.03 11.00 13.07
C GLN A 740 -2.61 10.45 12.87
N VAL A 741 -1.61 11.19 13.35
CA VAL A 741 -0.18 10.83 13.21
C VAL A 741 0.16 9.51 13.91
N GLY A 742 -0.43 9.26 15.08
CA GLY A 742 -0.28 7.97 15.79
C GLY A 742 -0.92 6.76 15.10
N ARG A 743 -1.56 6.96 13.94
CA ARG A 743 -2.15 5.93 13.07
C ARG A 743 -1.71 6.08 11.62
N HIS A 744 -0.48 6.56 11.40
CA HIS A 744 0.12 6.70 10.07
C HIS A 744 -0.52 7.78 9.18
N GLY A 745 -1.25 8.74 9.75
CA GLY A 745 -1.81 9.89 9.02
C GLY A 745 -0.93 11.13 9.11
N HIS A 746 -1.16 12.09 8.22
CA HIS A 746 -0.53 13.41 8.27
C HIS A 746 -1.52 14.46 8.78
N LYS A 747 -1.05 15.67 9.13
CA LYS A 747 -1.89 16.81 9.56
C LYS A 747 -2.32 17.67 8.37
N ASP A 748 -2.86 17.00 7.37
CA ASP A 748 -3.01 17.47 5.99
C ASP A 748 -4.48 17.59 5.58
N THR A 749 -5.38 17.87 6.53
CA THR A 749 -6.81 18.01 6.16
C THR A 749 -6.99 19.20 5.22
N LEU A 750 -7.75 18.98 4.14
CA LEU A 750 -7.94 19.87 2.98
C LEU A 750 -6.69 20.05 2.10
N ASN A 751 -5.73 19.12 2.18
CA ASN A 751 -4.58 19.03 1.26
C ASN A 751 -5.03 18.71 -0.18
N LEU A 752 -4.30 19.27 -1.14
CA LEU A 752 -4.62 19.21 -2.57
C LEU A 752 -3.41 18.69 -3.35
N GLY A 753 -3.63 17.75 -4.25
CA GLY A 753 -2.63 17.35 -5.24
C GLY A 753 -3.16 17.42 -6.67
N LEU A 754 -2.24 17.48 -7.62
CA LEU A 754 -2.54 17.73 -9.04
C LEU A 754 -1.67 16.86 -9.93
N HIS A 755 -2.30 16.17 -10.88
CA HIS A 755 -1.65 15.31 -11.87
C HIS A 755 -2.03 15.76 -13.28
N ALA A 756 -1.05 15.81 -14.17
CA ALA A 756 -1.28 16.01 -15.60
C ALA A 756 -0.08 15.53 -16.41
N PHE A 757 -0.29 15.28 -17.69
CA PHE A 757 0.78 14.88 -18.64
C PHE A 757 1.53 13.61 -18.22
N GLY A 758 0.89 12.73 -17.43
CA GLY A 758 1.49 11.50 -16.92
C GLY A 758 2.36 11.66 -15.68
N LEU A 759 2.42 12.85 -15.07
CA LEU A 759 3.21 13.15 -13.87
C LEU A 759 2.35 13.59 -12.69
N ASP A 760 2.85 13.37 -11.47
CA ASP A 760 2.41 14.10 -10.26
C ASP A 760 3.11 15.47 -10.22
N LEU A 761 2.34 16.55 -10.36
CA LEU A 761 2.87 17.91 -10.45
C LEU A 761 2.94 18.60 -9.09
N SER A 762 2.33 18.02 -8.06
CA SER A 762 2.24 18.57 -6.71
C SER A 762 2.09 17.41 -5.72
N PRO A 763 3.16 16.59 -5.57
CA PRO A 763 3.13 15.39 -4.74
C PRO A 763 3.08 15.72 -3.26
N ASP A 764 2.60 14.79 -2.42
CA ASP A 764 2.83 14.86 -0.98
C ASP A 764 4.25 14.35 -0.65
N LEU A 765 4.71 14.53 0.59
CA LEU A 765 6.02 14.08 1.03
C LEU A 765 6.13 12.55 1.16
N GLY A 766 5.04 11.87 1.50
CA GLY A 766 5.01 10.41 1.65
C GLY A 766 5.69 9.90 2.93
N TYR A 767 6.30 8.71 2.87
CA TYR A 767 6.74 7.95 4.04
C TYR A 767 7.98 8.56 4.74
N PRO A 768 7.97 8.74 6.08
CA PRO A 768 9.05 9.36 6.84
C PRO A 768 10.31 8.48 6.94
N ASP A 769 11.50 9.09 7.01
CA ASP A 769 12.79 8.39 7.16
C ASP A 769 13.27 8.30 8.62
N ASN A 770 12.80 9.19 9.50
CA ASN A 770 13.13 9.17 10.94
C ASN A 770 12.00 9.74 11.81
N PHE A 771 12.07 9.47 13.11
CA PHE A 771 11.00 9.81 14.05
C PHE A 771 10.84 11.32 14.29
N LYS A 772 11.94 12.07 14.42
CA LYS A 772 11.89 13.51 14.71
C LYS A 772 11.23 14.25 13.54
N ASP A 773 11.76 14.04 12.34
CA ASP A 773 11.26 14.68 11.12
C ASP A 773 9.83 14.26 10.82
N ARG A 774 9.45 13.00 11.10
CA ARG A 774 8.06 12.54 11.01
C ARG A 774 7.12 13.45 11.81
N THR A 775 7.41 13.66 13.08
CA THR A 775 6.50 14.36 14.00
C THR A 775 6.48 15.88 13.84
N GLU A 776 7.61 16.47 13.46
CA GLU A 776 7.77 17.93 13.40
C GLU A 776 7.59 18.51 12.00
N TRP A 777 7.89 17.74 10.95
CA TRP A 777 7.90 18.18 9.56
C TRP A 777 6.99 17.34 8.65
N VAL A 778 7.32 16.07 8.38
CA VAL A 778 6.67 15.26 7.32
C VAL A 778 5.16 15.19 7.53
N SER A 779 4.72 14.94 8.77
CA SER A 779 3.29 14.88 9.11
C SER A 779 2.71 16.22 9.59
N ASN A 780 3.43 17.34 9.48
CA ASN A 780 2.99 18.68 9.92
C ASN A 780 2.22 19.41 8.81
N THR A 781 1.19 20.17 9.19
CA THR A 781 0.32 20.92 8.26
C THR A 781 1.07 21.77 7.24
N VAL A 782 2.17 22.44 7.61
CA VAL A 782 2.89 23.35 6.71
C VAL A 782 3.51 22.62 5.51
N SER A 783 3.80 21.33 5.66
CA SER A 783 4.40 20.49 4.61
C SER A 783 3.45 20.18 3.47
N HIS A 784 2.16 20.43 3.67
CA HIS A 784 1.07 20.07 2.77
C HIS A 784 0.47 21.30 2.08
N ASN A 785 -0.21 21.08 0.96
CA ASN A 785 -0.87 22.14 0.19
C ASN A 785 -2.19 22.57 0.83
N THR A 786 -2.13 23.14 2.03
CA THR A 786 -3.29 23.60 2.83
C THR A 786 -2.94 24.87 3.64
N VAL A 787 -3.81 25.30 4.56
CA VAL A 787 -3.61 26.52 5.36
C VAL A 787 -3.23 26.21 6.82
N VAL A 788 -2.15 26.82 7.30
CA VAL A 788 -1.76 26.82 8.72
C VAL A 788 -2.41 28.01 9.43
N VAL A 789 -2.98 27.78 10.61
CA VAL A 789 -3.60 28.82 11.45
C VAL A 789 -2.80 28.99 12.74
N ASP A 790 -2.46 30.24 13.07
CA ASP A 790 -1.76 30.63 14.30
C ASP A 790 -0.47 29.84 14.55
N ARG A 791 0.25 29.51 13.47
CA ARG A 791 1.53 28.78 13.52
C ARG A 791 1.42 27.45 14.29
N SER A 792 0.24 26.82 14.24
CA SER A 792 -0.05 25.59 14.95
C SER A 792 -0.35 24.45 13.99
N LYS A 793 0.05 23.23 14.38
CA LYS A 793 -0.31 22.00 13.68
C LYS A 793 -1.80 21.69 13.88
N GLN A 794 -2.46 21.11 12.86
CA GLN A 794 -3.88 20.74 12.96
C GLN A 794 -4.13 19.77 14.11
N LYS A 795 -5.31 19.84 14.73
CA LYS A 795 -5.79 18.84 15.70
C LYS A 795 -6.23 17.56 15.02
N ASP A 796 -6.32 16.49 15.82
CA ASP A 796 -6.91 15.22 15.40
C ASP A 796 -8.33 15.42 14.86
N HIS A 797 -8.56 14.83 13.70
CA HIS A 797 -9.78 14.96 12.94
C HIS A 797 -10.14 13.63 12.33
N TRP A 798 -11.44 13.42 12.16
CA TRP A 798 -11.98 12.17 11.65
C TRP A 798 -12.28 12.26 10.15
N VAL A 799 -13.15 13.18 9.74
CA VAL A 799 -13.50 13.39 8.33
C VAL A 799 -14.16 14.74 8.16
N GLY A 800 -13.83 15.43 7.07
CA GLY A 800 -14.43 16.71 6.69
C GLY A 800 -15.91 16.56 6.31
N ILE A 801 -16.54 17.71 6.07
CA ILE A 801 -17.96 17.84 5.74
C ILE A 801 -18.06 18.34 4.29
N PRO A 802 -18.27 17.43 3.32
CA PRO A 802 -18.60 17.83 1.96
C PRO A 802 -19.92 18.59 1.91
N HIS A 803 -19.93 19.73 1.22
CA HIS A 803 -21.12 20.55 0.99
C HIS A 803 -21.59 20.50 -0.46
N HIS A 804 -20.64 20.36 -1.39
CA HIS A 804 -20.92 20.23 -2.81
C HIS A 804 -19.89 19.30 -3.48
N PHE A 805 -20.36 18.52 -4.44
CA PHE A 805 -19.54 17.74 -5.36
C PHE A 805 -20.31 17.62 -6.67
N ASP A 806 -19.66 17.89 -7.79
CA ASP A 806 -20.28 17.79 -9.11
C ASP A 806 -19.24 17.35 -10.14
N ALA A 807 -19.58 16.37 -10.96
CA ALA A 807 -18.73 15.79 -11.99
C ALA A 807 -19.28 16.11 -13.39
N SER A 808 -19.73 17.34 -13.61
CA SER A 808 -20.26 17.77 -14.91
C SER A 808 -19.17 17.80 -15.99
N SER A 809 -19.58 17.88 -17.26
CA SER A 809 -18.72 17.55 -18.39
C SER A 809 -17.51 18.48 -18.57
N ARG A 810 -17.73 19.79 -18.44
CA ARG A 810 -16.68 20.83 -18.59
C ARG A 810 -16.25 21.45 -17.27
N VAL A 811 -17.12 21.51 -16.27
CA VAL A 811 -16.79 22.02 -14.92
C VAL A 811 -17.06 20.93 -13.90
N GLN A 812 -16.04 20.65 -13.08
CA GLN A 812 -16.15 19.75 -11.96
C GLN A 812 -15.81 20.48 -10.67
N LEU A 813 -16.37 20.05 -9.54
CA LEU A 813 -16.37 20.82 -8.30
C LEU A 813 -16.18 19.91 -7.08
N ILE A 814 -15.33 20.33 -6.16
CA ILE A 814 -15.20 19.81 -4.79
C ILE A 814 -15.38 20.98 -3.81
N ASP A 815 -16.16 20.80 -2.76
CA ASP A 815 -16.31 21.78 -1.68
C ASP A 815 -16.48 21.11 -0.31
N VAL A 816 -15.50 21.31 0.57
CA VAL A 816 -15.41 20.62 1.87
C VAL A 816 -15.02 21.57 2.98
N GLU A 817 -15.67 21.43 4.14
CA GLU A 817 -15.35 22.15 5.37
C GLU A 817 -14.81 21.20 6.44
N ALA A 818 -13.77 21.62 7.15
CA ALA A 818 -13.19 20.87 8.27
C ALA A 818 -13.10 21.77 9.52
N PRO A 819 -14.24 22.05 10.19
CA PRO A 819 -14.29 23.10 11.21
C PRO A 819 -13.58 22.71 12.52
N LYS A 820 -13.17 21.45 12.68
CA LYS A 820 -12.61 20.91 13.93
C LYS A 820 -11.09 20.84 13.97
N VAL A 821 -10.39 21.05 12.85
CA VAL A 821 -8.92 20.94 12.80
C VAL A 821 -8.22 22.13 13.50
N TYR A 822 -8.88 23.28 13.53
CA TYR A 822 -8.46 24.47 14.27
C TYR A 822 -9.63 24.98 15.12
N PRO A 823 -9.69 24.61 16.41
CA PRO A 823 -10.79 24.96 17.31
C PRO A 823 -11.05 26.47 17.45
N GLN A 824 -10.05 27.30 17.15
CA GLN A 824 -10.16 28.76 17.18
C GLN A 824 -10.79 29.37 15.90
N THR A 825 -11.13 28.54 14.90
CA THR A 825 -11.73 29.00 13.65
C THR A 825 -13.23 28.71 13.63
N GLU A 826 -14.02 29.66 13.12
CA GLU A 826 -15.44 29.45 12.80
C GLU A 826 -15.61 28.76 11.44
N ARG A 827 -14.63 28.91 10.54
CA ARG A 827 -14.62 28.32 9.20
C ARG A 827 -13.21 27.93 8.80
N TYR A 828 -13.11 26.73 8.27
CA TYR A 828 -11.93 26.23 7.55
C TYR A 828 -12.44 25.38 6.39
N ARG A 829 -12.55 25.99 5.20
CA ARG A 829 -13.29 25.42 4.05
C ARG A 829 -12.56 25.68 2.74
N ARG A 830 -12.51 24.67 1.89
CA ARG A 830 -11.90 24.75 0.56
C ARG A 830 -12.92 24.39 -0.52
N THR A 831 -13.02 25.25 -1.53
CA THR A 831 -13.81 25.00 -2.74
C THR A 831 -12.88 25.04 -3.94
N THR A 832 -12.81 23.97 -4.71
CA THR A 832 -11.93 23.86 -5.88
C THR A 832 -12.74 23.40 -7.08
N ALA A 833 -12.62 24.12 -8.19
CA ALA A 833 -13.29 23.78 -9.45
C ALA A 833 -12.26 23.53 -10.55
N MET A 834 -12.40 22.42 -11.27
CA MET A 834 -11.58 22.10 -12.45
C MET A 834 -12.38 22.40 -13.72
N ILE A 835 -11.82 23.20 -14.63
CA ILE A 835 -12.46 23.68 -15.85
C ILE A 835 -11.72 23.15 -17.06
N ARG A 836 -12.41 22.37 -17.89
CA ARG A 836 -11.91 21.90 -19.17
C ARG A 836 -11.81 23.06 -20.17
N VAL A 837 -10.62 23.25 -20.72
CA VAL A 837 -10.38 24.18 -21.82
C VAL A 837 -10.71 23.50 -23.14
N ASP A 838 -10.08 22.35 -23.38
CA ASP A 838 -10.19 21.52 -24.58
C ASP A 838 -9.89 20.05 -24.26
N GLU A 839 -9.54 19.24 -25.27
CA GLU A 839 -9.22 17.81 -25.07
C GLU A 839 -7.92 17.60 -24.28
N GLU A 840 -6.97 18.52 -24.33
CA GLU A 840 -5.62 18.39 -23.77
C GLU A 840 -5.47 19.17 -22.45
N ASN A 841 -6.19 20.30 -22.31
CA ASN A 841 -5.94 21.28 -21.26
C ASN A 841 -7.13 21.45 -20.30
N SER A 842 -6.81 21.54 -19.01
CA SER A 842 -7.69 22.05 -17.95
C SER A 842 -6.89 22.95 -17.01
N TYR A 843 -7.59 23.88 -16.35
CA TYR A 843 -7.05 24.61 -15.20
C TYR A 843 -8.00 24.46 -14.00
N ALA A 844 -7.51 24.75 -12.81
CA ALA A 844 -8.34 24.77 -11.61
C ALA A 844 -8.40 26.17 -10.99
N VAL A 845 -9.53 26.50 -10.37
CA VAL A 845 -9.70 27.69 -9.53
C VAL A 845 -9.99 27.22 -8.12
N ASP A 846 -9.20 27.71 -7.17
CA ASP A 846 -9.25 27.31 -5.76
C ASP A 846 -9.63 28.49 -4.87
N PHE A 847 -10.56 28.27 -3.96
CA PHE A 847 -11.05 29.24 -2.97
C PHE A 847 -10.90 28.62 -1.57
N PHE A 848 -9.85 29.02 -0.85
CA PHE A 848 -9.64 28.60 0.54
C PHE A 848 -10.08 29.69 1.50
N ARG A 849 -11.04 29.39 2.38
CA ARG A 849 -11.60 30.33 3.34
C ARG A 849 -11.29 29.94 4.77
N VAL A 850 -10.78 30.89 5.53
CA VAL A 850 -10.57 30.77 6.97
C VAL A 850 -11.17 31.97 7.67
N LYS A 851 -11.91 31.74 8.76
CA LYS A 851 -12.47 32.79 9.62
C LYS A 851 -12.14 32.49 11.08
N GLY A 852 -11.58 33.46 11.79
CA GLY A 852 -11.05 33.31 13.15
C GLY A 852 -9.53 33.12 13.14
N GLY A 853 -8.88 33.14 14.31
CA GLY A 853 -7.42 33.16 14.41
C GLY A 853 -6.81 34.53 14.09
N LYS A 854 -5.48 34.59 14.09
CA LYS A 854 -4.67 35.81 13.94
C LYS A 854 -3.71 35.75 12.77
N GLU A 855 -3.14 34.58 12.48
CA GLU A 855 -2.24 34.38 11.35
C GLU A 855 -2.71 33.21 10.47
N HIS A 856 -2.81 33.45 9.17
CA HIS A 856 -3.11 32.40 8.17
C HIS A 856 -1.94 32.29 7.20
N HIS A 857 -1.38 31.09 7.06
CA HIS A 857 -0.33 30.80 6.09
C HIS A 857 -0.84 29.79 5.08
N PHE A 858 -1.09 30.25 3.86
CA PHE A 858 -1.36 29.37 2.74
C PHE A 858 -0.03 28.75 2.28
N SER A 859 0.09 27.43 2.41
CA SER A 859 1.23 26.66 1.94
C SER A 859 0.89 25.96 0.63
N PHE A 860 1.80 26.02 -0.34
CA PHE A 860 1.67 25.31 -1.61
C PHE A 860 3.04 25.00 -2.20
N HIS A 861 3.22 23.82 -2.80
CA HIS A 861 4.40 23.48 -3.58
C HIS A 861 4.07 22.65 -4.82
N GLY A 862 4.87 22.80 -5.86
CA GLY A 862 4.93 21.85 -6.97
C GLY A 862 5.88 20.69 -6.67
N ALA A 863 6.07 19.82 -7.66
CA ALA A 863 7.14 18.82 -7.67
C ALA A 863 8.53 19.49 -7.82
N GLU A 864 9.59 18.66 -7.85
CA GLU A 864 10.97 19.14 -8.05
C GLU A 864 11.06 19.97 -9.35
N GLY A 865 11.73 21.11 -9.31
CA GLY A 865 11.76 21.98 -10.47
C GLY A 865 12.38 23.35 -10.22
N GLU A 866 12.74 24.03 -11.31
CA GLU A 866 13.12 25.44 -11.25
C GLU A 866 11.88 26.30 -11.02
N VAL A 867 11.99 27.33 -10.18
CA VAL A 867 10.87 28.22 -9.86
C VAL A 867 11.13 29.63 -10.36
N THR A 868 10.15 30.20 -11.04
CA THR A 868 10.13 31.60 -11.45
C THR A 868 8.90 32.30 -10.89
N THR A 869 8.97 33.63 -10.76
CA THR A 869 7.85 34.43 -10.25
C THR A 869 7.55 35.64 -11.12
N GLU A 870 6.31 36.10 -11.06
CA GLU A 870 5.85 37.34 -11.70
C GLU A 870 5.02 38.14 -10.69
N GLY A 871 5.26 39.45 -10.61
CA GLY A 871 4.55 40.33 -9.68
C GLY A 871 5.08 40.34 -8.23
N LEU A 872 6.21 39.68 -7.96
CA LEU A 872 6.87 39.67 -6.64
C LEU A 872 8.24 40.35 -6.68
N ARG A 873 8.61 40.96 -5.55
CA ARG A 873 9.96 41.49 -5.28
C ARG A 873 10.58 40.74 -4.12
N LEU A 874 11.01 39.52 -4.41
CA LEU A 874 11.60 38.63 -3.42
C LEU A 874 13.00 39.11 -3.01
N VAL A 875 13.22 39.21 -1.70
CA VAL A 875 14.52 39.51 -1.08
C VAL A 875 14.99 38.27 -0.33
N PRO A 876 16.17 37.71 -0.66
CA PRO A 876 16.74 36.58 0.08
C PRO A 876 16.99 36.91 1.55
N GLN A 877 16.57 36.01 2.43
CA GLN A 877 16.93 36.01 3.84
C GLN A 877 18.37 35.48 3.97
N PRO A 878 19.30 36.20 4.65
CA PRO A 878 20.71 35.81 4.65
C PRO A 878 21.04 34.47 5.32
N LYS A 879 20.29 34.11 6.37
CA LYS A 879 20.50 32.90 7.19
C LYS A 879 19.20 32.45 7.85
N GLY A 880 19.26 31.31 8.54
CA GLY A 880 18.15 30.74 9.29
C GLY A 880 17.05 30.15 8.42
N THR A 881 15.85 30.03 9.00
CA THR A 881 14.69 29.33 8.44
C THR A 881 13.50 30.27 8.26
N TYR A 882 12.36 29.76 7.81
CA TYR A 882 11.14 30.55 7.73
C TYR A 882 10.64 30.99 9.11
N ALA A 883 10.95 30.22 10.16
CA ALA A 883 10.65 30.58 11.56
C ALA A 883 11.36 31.86 12.01
N GLY A 884 12.58 32.13 11.50
CA GLY A 884 13.33 33.34 11.80
C GLY A 884 14.76 33.31 11.27
N GLU A 885 15.39 34.48 11.17
CA GLU A 885 16.79 34.63 10.72
C GLU A 885 17.81 34.00 11.68
N ASP A 886 17.44 33.88 12.95
CA ASP A 886 18.28 33.32 14.02
C ASP A 886 17.84 31.90 14.44
N VAL A 887 16.96 31.25 13.65
CA VAL A 887 16.49 29.88 13.93
C VAL A 887 17.16 28.92 12.96
N GLU A 888 17.95 27.99 13.49
CA GLU A 888 18.65 26.98 12.69
C GLU A 888 17.68 25.90 12.16
N PHE A 889 18.11 25.18 11.12
CA PHE A 889 17.30 24.09 10.57
C PHE A 889 17.09 22.98 11.61
N GLY A 890 15.83 22.59 11.82
CA GLY A 890 15.48 21.55 12.80
C GLY A 890 15.51 22.03 14.27
N GLU A 891 15.72 23.32 14.51
CA GLU A 891 15.56 23.98 15.81
C GLU A 891 14.11 24.43 16.01
N LYS A 892 13.33 23.61 16.73
CA LYS A 892 11.92 23.89 17.03
C LYS A 892 11.75 25.05 18.03
N GLU A 893 10.52 25.54 18.15
CA GLU A 893 10.19 26.58 19.11
C GLU A 893 10.43 26.11 20.57
N PRO A 894 11.05 26.93 21.46
CA PRO A 894 11.51 26.48 22.79
C PRO A 894 10.41 25.96 23.73
N ASP A 895 9.17 26.37 23.53
CA ASP A 895 8.01 25.99 24.34
C ASP A 895 7.28 24.74 23.82
N GLN A 896 7.73 24.15 22.71
CA GLN A 896 7.10 22.98 22.11
C GLN A 896 7.72 21.67 22.58
N PRO A 897 6.90 20.66 22.94
CA PRO A 897 7.40 19.34 23.35
C PRO A 897 8.03 18.57 22.20
N ASP A 898 8.78 17.51 22.50
CA ASP A 898 9.37 16.59 21.51
C ASP A 898 8.37 15.50 21.08
N GLY A 899 8.65 14.89 19.92
CA GLY A 899 7.97 13.69 19.46
C GLY A 899 6.47 13.87 19.25
N TRP A 900 5.69 12.87 19.70
CA TRP A 900 4.24 12.78 19.41
C TRP A 900 3.42 13.98 19.90
N GLU A 901 3.89 14.70 20.92
CA GLU A 901 3.18 15.84 21.51
C GLU A 901 3.46 17.16 20.78
N TYR A 902 4.47 17.23 19.90
CA TYR A 902 4.83 18.45 19.18
C TYR A 902 3.61 19.02 18.45
N ALA A 903 3.30 20.31 18.63
CA ALA A 903 2.14 20.97 18.04
C ALA A 903 2.48 22.31 17.34
N GLY A 904 3.78 22.61 17.21
CA GLY A 904 4.28 23.84 16.61
C GLY A 904 4.15 23.88 15.09
N SER A 905 4.77 24.90 14.51
CA SER A 905 4.51 25.33 13.14
C SER A 905 5.18 24.47 12.06
N GLY A 906 6.27 23.79 12.39
CA GLY A 906 7.17 23.15 11.42
C GLY A 906 7.99 24.14 10.58
N PHE A 907 7.87 25.46 10.80
CA PHE A 907 8.52 26.49 9.99
C PHE A 907 10.05 26.45 10.04
N HIS A 908 10.62 25.81 11.05
CA HIS A 908 12.06 25.60 11.25
C HIS A 908 12.66 24.55 10.30
N TYR A 909 11.86 23.89 9.46
CA TYR A 909 12.34 23.00 8.39
C TYR A 909 12.34 23.65 7.01
N LEU A 910 11.87 24.90 6.89
CA LEU A 910 11.86 25.65 5.63
C LEU A 910 13.08 26.57 5.53
N THR A 911 13.96 26.33 4.56
CA THR A 911 15.23 27.08 4.40
C THR A 911 15.27 27.87 3.09
N ARG A 912 16.41 28.51 2.77
CA ARG A 912 16.63 29.29 1.54
C ARG A 912 15.49 30.27 1.28
N VAL A 913 15.10 30.98 2.34
CA VAL A 913 13.92 31.82 2.37
C VAL A 913 14.15 33.07 1.53
N GLU A 914 13.19 33.43 0.69
CA GLU A 914 13.13 34.72 0.00
C GLU A 914 11.76 35.34 0.29
N ARG A 915 11.71 36.61 0.69
CA ARG A 915 10.45 37.27 1.13
C ARG A 915 10.13 38.50 0.29
N ASP A 916 8.86 38.66 -0.04
CA ASP A 916 8.24 39.93 -0.40
C ASP A 916 7.30 40.32 0.74
N ARG A 917 7.67 41.33 1.51
CA ARG A 917 6.94 41.78 2.71
C ARG A 917 5.78 42.74 2.42
N ASN A 918 5.57 43.10 1.15
CA ASN A 918 4.46 43.96 0.75
C ASN A 918 4.08 43.70 -0.72
N PRO A 919 3.61 42.48 -1.05
CA PRO A 919 3.29 42.10 -2.41
C PRO A 919 2.09 42.90 -2.92
N SER A 920 2.20 43.53 -4.09
CA SER A 920 1.14 44.41 -4.61
C SER A 920 -0.09 43.66 -5.13
N GLY A 921 0.04 42.37 -5.47
CA GLY A 921 -1.02 41.49 -6.00
C GLY A 921 -1.64 41.94 -7.34
N PRO A 922 -2.19 41.03 -8.17
CA PRO A 922 -1.98 39.59 -8.17
C PRO A 922 -0.52 39.22 -8.51
N PHE A 923 -0.11 38.01 -8.16
CA PHE A 923 1.22 37.49 -8.47
C PHE A 923 1.15 36.01 -8.86
N SER A 924 2.22 35.47 -9.42
CA SER A 924 2.30 34.05 -9.75
C SER A 924 3.65 33.44 -9.46
N VAL A 925 3.62 32.14 -9.16
CA VAL A 925 4.78 31.26 -9.00
C VAL A 925 4.63 30.14 -10.02
N ASP A 926 5.68 29.87 -10.78
CA ASP A 926 5.70 28.92 -11.88
C ASP A 926 6.83 27.91 -11.64
N TRP A 927 6.46 26.65 -11.42
CA TRP A 927 7.36 25.53 -11.25
C TRP A 927 7.55 24.85 -12.61
N LYS A 928 8.77 24.88 -13.14
CA LYS A 928 9.19 24.05 -14.26
C LYS A 928 9.52 22.66 -13.74
N ILE A 929 8.59 21.73 -13.93
CA ILE A 929 8.60 20.41 -13.32
C ILE A 929 9.67 19.54 -13.95
N ARG A 930 10.50 18.95 -13.10
CA ARG A 930 11.45 17.91 -13.44
C ARG A 930 10.79 16.54 -13.24
N ASP A 931 10.91 15.67 -14.23
CA ASP A 931 10.54 14.27 -14.10
C ASP A 931 11.62 13.52 -13.28
N THR A 932 11.55 13.64 -11.95
CA THR A 932 12.51 13.02 -11.02
C THR A 932 12.60 11.51 -11.20
N TRP A 933 11.51 10.87 -11.64
CA TRP A 933 11.38 9.42 -11.71
C TRP A 933 11.55 8.83 -13.11
N GLY A 934 11.77 9.65 -14.14
CA GLY A 934 11.93 9.19 -15.52
C GLY A 934 10.69 8.47 -16.05
N VAL A 935 9.50 8.95 -15.72
CA VAL A 935 8.21 8.37 -16.13
C VAL A 935 7.94 8.60 -17.61
N LEU A 936 8.36 9.75 -18.13
CA LEU A 936 8.17 10.12 -19.52
C LEU A 936 9.27 9.51 -20.40
N PRO A 937 8.95 9.10 -21.65
CA PRO A 937 9.93 8.49 -22.56
C PRO A 937 11.00 9.47 -23.07
N GLN A 938 10.82 10.76 -22.79
CA GLN A 938 11.77 11.81 -23.08
C GLN A 938 11.48 13.00 -22.16
N GLU A 939 12.49 13.85 -21.94
CA GLU A 939 12.31 15.10 -21.20
C GLU A 939 11.32 16.01 -21.94
N GLU A 940 10.41 16.63 -21.19
CA GLU A 940 9.35 17.48 -21.71
C GLU A 940 9.26 18.77 -20.89
N ASP A 941 8.94 19.89 -21.55
CA ASP A 941 8.82 21.20 -20.90
C ASP A 941 7.46 21.33 -20.20
N ILE A 942 7.36 20.76 -19.00
CA ILE A 942 6.11 20.71 -18.21
C ILE A 942 6.19 21.69 -17.05
N HIS A 943 5.09 22.38 -16.82
CA HIS A 943 4.98 23.41 -15.79
C HIS A 943 3.71 23.26 -14.98
N LEU A 944 3.79 23.66 -13.71
CA LEU A 944 2.65 23.99 -12.88
C LEU A 944 2.77 25.45 -12.46
N ARG A 945 1.77 26.26 -12.79
CA ARG A 945 1.72 27.67 -12.36
C ARG A 945 0.57 27.92 -11.41
N LEU A 946 0.86 28.57 -10.28
CA LEU A 946 -0.14 29.11 -9.37
C LEU A 946 -0.18 30.64 -9.53
N THR A 947 -1.36 31.20 -9.83
CA THR A 947 -1.60 32.65 -9.80
C THR A 947 -2.49 33.00 -8.61
N MET A 948 -1.96 33.74 -7.63
CA MET A 948 -2.68 34.20 -6.44
C MET A 948 -3.31 35.57 -6.72
N LEU A 949 -4.63 35.65 -6.51
CA LEU A 949 -5.43 36.86 -6.80
C LEU A 949 -5.74 37.67 -5.54
N SER A 950 -5.82 36.98 -4.40
CA SER A 950 -6.11 37.63 -3.13
C SER A 950 -4.93 38.45 -2.63
N PRO A 951 -5.17 39.64 -2.07
CA PRO A 951 -4.12 40.37 -1.38
C PRO A 951 -3.65 39.58 -0.15
N VAL A 952 -2.34 39.61 0.09
CA VAL A 952 -1.68 38.98 1.24
C VAL A 952 -0.66 39.96 1.82
N ASP A 953 -0.28 39.78 3.09
CA ASP A 953 0.62 40.70 3.78
C ASP A 953 2.09 40.37 3.52
N GLU A 954 2.40 39.09 3.28
CA GLU A 954 3.75 38.64 2.94
C GLU A 954 3.66 37.41 2.01
N VAL A 955 4.60 37.31 1.08
CA VAL A 955 4.88 36.09 0.32
C VAL A 955 6.31 35.66 0.61
N ALA A 956 6.51 34.36 0.84
CA ALA A 956 7.83 33.78 0.90
C ALA A 956 7.95 32.57 -0.03
N LEU A 957 9.14 32.39 -0.60
CA LEU A 957 9.57 31.13 -1.17
C LEU A 957 10.60 30.48 -0.25
N ALA A 958 10.49 29.18 -0.02
CA ALA A 958 11.43 28.43 0.83
C ALA A 958 11.59 26.99 0.33
N ASP A 959 12.71 26.35 0.65
CA ASP A 959 12.93 24.93 0.38
C ASP A 959 12.44 24.11 1.57
N GLY A 960 11.57 23.14 1.30
CA GLY A 960 11.20 22.07 2.22
C GLY A 960 11.77 20.74 1.72
N TYR A 961 12.04 19.83 2.64
CA TYR A 961 12.83 18.64 2.34
C TYR A 961 11.98 17.38 2.47
N PRO A 962 11.81 16.61 1.39
CA PRO A 962 11.24 15.29 1.51
C PRO A 962 12.12 14.36 2.37
N PRO A 963 11.56 13.26 2.90
CA PRO A 963 12.32 12.21 3.57
C PRO A 963 13.52 11.76 2.73
N LYS A 964 14.67 11.45 3.34
CA LYS A 964 15.92 11.08 2.66
C LYS A 964 15.90 9.64 2.16
N LEU A 965 14.85 9.29 1.42
CA LEU A 965 14.69 8.00 0.77
C LEU A 965 15.32 8.03 -0.63
N PRO A 966 15.91 6.91 -1.09
CA PRO A 966 16.53 6.84 -2.41
C PRO A 966 15.55 7.18 -3.53
N GLY A 967 15.96 8.10 -4.40
CA GLY A 967 15.18 8.59 -5.53
C GLY A 967 14.33 9.82 -5.22
N ASN A 968 14.08 10.15 -3.94
CA ASN A 968 13.33 11.37 -3.60
C ASN A 968 14.03 12.64 -4.12
N PRO A 969 13.25 13.69 -4.47
CA PRO A 969 13.78 15.01 -4.75
C PRO A 969 14.67 15.52 -3.62
N LYS A 970 15.68 16.33 -3.98
CA LYS A 970 16.55 16.95 -2.96
C LYS A 970 15.81 17.95 -2.07
N SER A 971 14.85 18.64 -2.65
CA SER A 971 14.00 19.64 -1.99
C SER A 971 12.81 19.95 -2.88
N LEU A 972 11.71 20.43 -2.29
CA LEU A 972 10.59 21.03 -2.99
C LEU A 972 10.55 22.52 -2.64
N ARG A 973 10.24 23.38 -3.63
CA ARG A 973 10.17 24.82 -3.42
C ARG A 973 8.73 25.21 -3.05
N TYR A 974 8.53 25.66 -1.82
CA TYR A 974 7.26 26.07 -1.25
C TYR A 974 6.98 27.55 -1.48
N LEU A 975 5.73 27.87 -1.78
CA LEU A 975 5.11 29.18 -1.65
C LEU A 975 4.39 29.24 -0.31
N ILE A 976 4.75 30.22 0.52
CA ILE A 976 4.03 30.57 1.74
C ILE A 976 3.45 31.97 1.59
N ALA A 977 2.12 32.09 1.53
CA ALA A 977 1.43 33.36 1.47
C ALA A 977 0.71 33.65 2.81
N ARG A 978 1.11 34.72 3.49
CA ARG A 978 0.69 35.01 4.86
C ARG A 978 -0.30 36.17 4.92
N ARG A 979 -1.31 36.02 5.77
CA ARG A 979 -2.14 37.11 6.29
C ARG A 979 -2.11 37.16 7.80
N SER A 980 -2.25 38.36 8.36
CA SER A 980 -2.18 38.66 9.78
C SER A 980 -3.25 39.69 10.17
N GLY A 981 -3.78 39.58 11.39
CA GLY A 981 -4.80 40.49 11.92
C GLY A 981 -5.42 39.97 13.21
N GLU A 982 -6.47 40.61 13.69
CA GLU A 982 -7.32 40.11 14.78
C GLU A 982 -8.66 39.62 14.19
N ASP A 983 -9.18 38.50 14.70
CA ASP A 983 -10.38 37.81 14.16
C ASP A 983 -10.39 37.73 12.63
N LEU A 984 -9.28 37.21 12.09
CA LEU A 984 -8.96 37.35 10.68
C LEU A 984 -9.97 36.58 9.82
N GLU A 985 -10.54 37.25 8.82
CA GLU A 985 -11.27 36.59 7.74
C GLU A 985 -10.41 36.63 6.48
N SER A 986 -10.09 35.45 5.95
CA SER A 986 -9.27 35.28 4.75
C SER A 986 -9.97 34.44 3.70
N GLN A 987 -9.78 34.85 2.45
CA GLN A 987 -10.11 34.07 1.28
C GLN A 987 -8.88 34.08 0.36
N PHE A 988 -8.17 32.97 0.28
CA PHE A 988 -7.10 32.77 -0.70
C PHE A 988 -7.74 32.28 -2.01
N VAL A 989 -7.67 33.11 -3.05
CA VAL A 989 -8.19 32.78 -4.39
C VAL A 989 -7.02 32.58 -5.33
N SER A 990 -6.89 31.38 -5.89
CA SER A 990 -5.80 31.05 -6.81
C SER A 990 -6.27 30.31 -8.06
N VAL A 991 -5.48 30.41 -9.13
CA VAL A 991 -5.64 29.63 -10.37
C VAL A 991 -4.43 28.74 -10.56
N LEU A 992 -4.67 27.44 -10.73
CA LEU A 992 -3.67 26.42 -11.02
C LEU A 992 -3.71 26.08 -12.51
N GLU A 993 -2.62 26.34 -13.21
CA GLU A 993 -2.45 26.12 -14.65
C GLU A 993 -1.31 25.12 -14.88
N PRO A 994 -1.62 23.81 -15.02
CA PRO A 994 -0.65 22.86 -15.56
C PRO A 994 -0.55 23.05 -17.07
N TYR A 995 0.66 23.26 -17.61
CA TYR A 995 0.84 23.43 -19.06
C TYR A 995 2.12 22.76 -19.56
N LYS A 996 2.18 22.55 -20.88
CA LYS A 996 3.33 21.97 -21.58
C LYS A 996 3.79 22.86 -22.71
N ASN A 997 5.08 23.15 -22.80
CA ASN A 997 5.77 24.06 -23.73
C ASN A 997 5.34 25.53 -23.69
N ARG A 998 4.04 25.81 -23.63
CA ARG A 998 3.49 27.17 -23.62
C ARG A 998 2.20 27.23 -22.81
N ARG A 999 2.03 28.35 -22.12
CA ARG A 999 0.78 28.68 -21.41
C ARG A 999 -0.38 28.76 -22.39
N PHE A 1000 -1.55 28.28 -21.97
CA PHE A 1000 -2.81 28.46 -22.70
C PHE A 1000 -3.67 29.57 -22.07
N ILE A 1001 -3.38 29.97 -20.84
CA ILE A 1001 -3.96 31.17 -20.22
C ILE A 1001 -3.10 32.40 -20.54
N ARG A 1002 -3.73 33.42 -21.13
CA ARG A 1002 -3.10 34.70 -21.43
C ARG A 1002 -3.08 35.64 -20.22
N SER A 1003 -4.16 35.70 -19.44
CA SER A 1003 -4.23 36.49 -18.22
C SER A 1003 -5.25 35.95 -17.22
N VAL A 1004 -5.00 36.22 -15.95
CA VAL A 1004 -5.91 35.93 -14.82
C VAL A 1004 -6.08 37.22 -14.03
N GLU A 1005 -7.32 37.66 -13.85
CA GLU A 1005 -7.66 38.94 -13.21
C GLU A 1005 -8.81 38.73 -12.21
N PRO A 1006 -8.84 39.46 -11.08
CA PRO A 1006 -10.06 39.55 -10.27
C PRO A 1006 -11.18 40.20 -11.07
N ALA A 1007 -12.38 39.62 -11.06
CA ALA A 1007 -13.57 40.24 -11.63
C ALA A 1007 -14.34 41.01 -10.54
N THR A 1008 -14.89 42.16 -10.90
CA THR A 1008 -15.64 43.01 -9.97
C THR A 1008 -17.01 42.41 -9.70
N LEU A 1009 -17.34 42.23 -8.41
CA LEU A 1009 -18.67 41.86 -7.96
C LEU A 1009 -19.42 43.06 -7.39
N LYS A 1010 -20.69 43.23 -7.80
CA LYS A 1010 -21.61 44.20 -7.20
C LYS A 1010 -22.89 43.54 -6.72
N ALA A 1011 -23.30 43.80 -5.49
CA ALA A 1011 -24.59 43.41 -4.92
C ALA A 1011 -25.40 44.66 -4.60
N GLY A 1012 -26.63 44.77 -5.12
CA GLY A 1012 -27.45 45.98 -4.96
C GLY A 1012 -26.77 47.26 -5.47
N GLY A 1013 -25.92 47.16 -6.51
CA GLY A 1013 -25.16 48.27 -7.09
C GLY A 1013 -23.89 48.67 -6.34
N LYS A 1014 -23.64 48.15 -5.13
CA LYS A 1014 -22.42 48.38 -4.36
C LYS A 1014 -21.38 47.29 -4.62
N LYS A 1015 -20.10 47.66 -4.63
CA LYS A 1015 -19.00 46.68 -4.72
C LYS A 1015 -19.04 45.73 -3.53
N VAL A 1016 -18.77 44.46 -3.77
CA VAL A 1016 -18.64 43.42 -2.74
C VAL A 1016 -17.18 43.36 -2.35
N ASP A 1017 -16.88 43.69 -1.09
CA ASP A 1017 -15.53 43.67 -0.51
C ASP A 1017 -15.43 42.66 0.65
N SER A 1018 -16.28 41.63 0.67
CA SER A 1018 -16.31 40.56 1.70
C SER A 1018 -15.68 39.25 1.19
N ASN A 1019 -15.15 38.44 2.11
CA ASN A 1019 -14.59 37.10 1.82
C ASN A 1019 -15.64 36.00 1.56
N THR A 1020 -16.92 36.41 1.47
CA THR A 1020 -18.05 35.51 1.24
C THR A 1020 -18.25 35.18 -0.24
N ALA A 1021 -17.82 36.07 -1.15
CA ALA A 1021 -17.93 35.86 -2.59
C ALA A 1021 -16.72 36.44 -3.35
N ALA A 1022 -16.27 35.72 -4.38
CA ALA A 1022 -15.19 36.18 -5.26
C ALA A 1022 -15.48 35.79 -6.71
N ALA A 1023 -14.91 36.54 -7.65
CA ALA A 1023 -14.98 36.23 -9.06
C ALA A 1023 -13.61 36.37 -9.73
N VAL A 1024 -13.33 35.44 -10.64
CA VAL A 1024 -12.08 35.34 -11.39
C VAL A 1024 -12.40 35.42 -12.87
N LYS A 1025 -11.64 36.23 -13.60
CA LYS A 1025 -11.68 36.34 -15.05
C LYS A 1025 -10.41 35.73 -15.62
N VAL A 1026 -10.56 34.67 -16.40
CA VAL A 1026 -9.47 33.97 -17.08
C VAL A 1026 -9.59 34.21 -18.58
N THR A 1027 -8.60 34.85 -19.19
CA THR A 1027 -8.54 35.05 -20.64
C THR A 1027 -7.64 33.99 -21.25
N LEU A 1028 -8.18 33.15 -22.12
CA LEU A 1028 -7.45 32.10 -22.82
C LEU A 1028 -6.79 32.64 -24.10
N SER A 1029 -5.74 31.94 -24.53
CA SER A 1029 -4.96 32.31 -25.71
C SER A 1029 -5.76 32.19 -27.02
N ASP A 1030 -6.82 31.38 -27.03
CA ASP A 1030 -7.73 31.24 -28.18
C ASP A 1030 -8.79 32.35 -28.27
N GLY A 1031 -8.79 33.30 -27.33
CA GLY A 1031 -9.73 34.41 -27.23
C GLY A 1031 -11.00 34.14 -26.44
N ARG A 1032 -11.19 32.93 -25.88
CA ARG A 1032 -12.26 32.65 -24.90
C ARG A 1032 -11.93 33.33 -23.56
N VAL A 1033 -12.94 33.91 -22.92
CA VAL A 1033 -12.85 34.51 -21.58
C VAL A 1033 -13.81 33.79 -20.66
N ASP A 1034 -13.28 33.18 -19.62
CA ASP A 1034 -14.05 32.45 -18.61
C ASP A 1034 -14.19 33.30 -17.34
N TYR A 1035 -15.41 33.52 -16.89
CA TYR A 1035 -15.73 34.15 -15.61
C TYR A 1035 -16.19 33.10 -14.61
N ILE A 1036 -15.42 32.88 -13.54
CA ILE A 1036 -15.71 31.93 -12.48
C ILE A 1036 -16.14 32.71 -11.25
N VAL A 1037 -17.34 32.48 -10.73
CA VAL A 1037 -17.88 33.18 -9.57
C VAL A 1037 -18.25 32.17 -8.50
N ASN A 1038 -17.77 32.36 -7.27
CA ASN A 1038 -18.12 31.52 -6.12
C ASN A 1038 -18.64 32.38 -4.96
N SER A 1039 -19.77 31.98 -4.37
CA SER A 1039 -20.42 32.65 -3.24
C SER A 1039 -20.86 31.63 -2.18
N LEU A 1040 -20.68 31.96 -0.90
CA LEU A 1040 -21.28 31.22 0.21
C LEU A 1040 -22.74 31.59 0.46
N ASP A 1041 -23.22 32.70 -0.12
CA ASP A 1041 -24.63 33.09 -0.09
C ASP A 1041 -25.24 32.93 -1.50
N PRO A 1042 -25.97 31.83 -1.76
CA PRO A 1042 -26.55 31.55 -3.06
C PRO A 1042 -27.82 32.36 -3.35
N GLU A 1043 -28.33 33.14 -2.40
CA GLU A 1043 -29.56 33.92 -2.55
C GLU A 1043 -29.29 35.37 -2.97
N VAL A 1044 -28.08 35.88 -2.73
CA VAL A 1044 -27.65 37.19 -3.23
C VAL A 1044 -27.47 37.17 -4.74
N THR A 1045 -27.97 38.22 -5.41
CA THR A 1045 -27.72 38.43 -6.84
C THR A 1045 -26.54 39.37 -7.03
N TYR A 1046 -25.49 38.84 -7.65
CA TYR A 1046 -24.28 39.58 -7.99
C TYR A 1046 -24.33 40.01 -9.46
N THR A 1047 -23.89 41.24 -9.73
CA THR A 1047 -23.53 41.68 -11.07
C THR A 1047 -22.01 41.57 -11.22
N VAL A 1048 -21.56 40.85 -12.24
CA VAL A 1048 -20.15 40.49 -12.47
C VAL A 1048 -19.62 41.35 -13.60
N ASP A 1049 -18.60 42.17 -13.34
CA ASP A 1049 -17.97 43.12 -14.28
C ASP A 1049 -18.97 44.06 -14.99
N GLY A 1050 -20.17 44.26 -14.43
CA GLY A 1050 -21.25 45.00 -15.09
C GLY A 1050 -21.84 44.30 -16.33
N LYS A 1051 -21.44 43.05 -16.62
CA LYS A 1051 -21.81 42.32 -17.83
C LYS A 1051 -23.02 41.41 -17.65
N PHE A 1052 -23.00 40.59 -16.60
CA PHE A 1052 -23.99 39.55 -16.36
C PHE A 1052 -24.33 39.43 -14.87
N ARG A 1053 -25.43 38.75 -14.59
CA ARG A 1053 -25.91 38.47 -13.23
C ARG A 1053 -25.67 37.02 -12.85
N PHE A 1054 -25.32 36.80 -11.60
CA PHE A 1054 -25.10 35.50 -10.98
C PHE A 1054 -25.87 35.43 -9.66
N ARG A 1055 -26.57 34.31 -9.41
CA ARG A 1055 -27.19 33.97 -8.13
C ARG A 1055 -27.10 32.46 -7.94
N GLY A 1056 -26.18 32.02 -7.09
CA GLY A 1056 -25.93 30.62 -6.76
C GLY A 1056 -24.65 30.43 -5.96
N PHE A 1057 -24.25 29.17 -5.76
CA PHE A 1057 -23.01 28.84 -5.07
C PHE A 1057 -21.79 29.00 -5.96
N ILE A 1058 -21.80 28.43 -7.17
CA ILE A 1058 -20.73 28.62 -8.15
C ILE A 1058 -21.29 28.69 -9.57
N GLY A 1059 -20.66 29.52 -10.40
CA GLY A 1059 -20.98 29.59 -11.83
C GLY A 1059 -19.75 29.86 -12.69
N VAL A 1060 -19.74 29.29 -13.88
CA VAL A 1060 -18.74 29.58 -14.92
C VAL A 1060 -19.47 30.12 -16.13
N TYR A 1061 -19.12 31.32 -16.59
CA TYR A 1061 -19.72 31.95 -17.76
C TYR A 1061 -18.61 32.32 -18.74
N SER A 1062 -18.64 31.71 -19.93
CA SER A 1062 -17.61 31.86 -20.95
C SER A 1062 -18.11 32.70 -22.12
N GLU A 1063 -17.29 33.64 -22.59
CA GLU A 1063 -17.54 34.43 -23.78
C GLU A 1063 -16.42 34.26 -24.81
N LYS A 1064 -16.73 34.35 -26.10
CA LYS A 1064 -15.75 34.47 -27.18
C LYS A 1064 -16.22 35.53 -28.17
N GLY A 1065 -15.36 36.51 -28.47
CA GLY A 1065 -15.75 37.67 -29.28
C GLY A 1065 -16.94 38.46 -28.70
N GLY A 1066 -17.04 38.52 -27.36
CA GLY A 1066 -18.13 39.21 -26.64
C GLY A 1066 -19.49 38.50 -26.67
N LYS A 1067 -19.57 37.27 -27.18
CA LYS A 1067 -20.78 36.46 -27.19
C LYS A 1067 -20.66 35.29 -26.19
N PRO A 1068 -21.71 34.96 -25.43
CA PRO A 1068 -21.70 33.77 -24.58
C PRO A 1068 -21.49 32.50 -25.42
N VAL A 1069 -20.57 31.62 -24.99
CA VAL A 1069 -20.30 30.32 -25.62
C VAL A 1069 -20.47 29.13 -24.68
N TYR A 1070 -20.48 29.37 -23.37
CA TYR A 1070 -20.75 28.35 -22.37
C TYR A 1070 -21.23 28.98 -21.06
N ALA A 1071 -22.09 28.27 -20.33
CA ALA A 1071 -22.49 28.64 -18.98
C ALA A 1071 -22.69 27.38 -18.12
N TYR A 1072 -22.21 27.41 -16.89
CA TYR A 1072 -22.40 26.41 -15.84
C TYR A 1072 -22.90 27.09 -14.58
N LEU A 1073 -23.93 26.52 -13.97
CA LEU A 1073 -24.49 27.03 -12.73
C LEU A 1073 -24.75 25.87 -11.79
N HIS A 1074 -24.18 25.92 -10.58
CA HIS A 1074 -24.38 24.91 -9.55
C HIS A 1074 -24.91 25.54 -8.27
N ASP A 1075 -25.93 24.89 -7.70
CA ASP A 1075 -26.69 25.38 -6.55
C ASP A 1075 -27.10 26.85 -6.72
N GLY A 1076 -27.71 27.13 -7.87
CA GLY A 1076 -28.05 28.48 -8.28
C GLY A 1076 -29.30 28.58 -9.13
N ARG A 1077 -29.78 29.81 -9.28
CA ARG A 1077 -31.03 30.15 -9.98
C ARG A 1077 -30.83 31.02 -11.21
N LEU A 1078 -29.74 31.78 -11.28
CA LEU A 1078 -29.50 32.73 -12.38
C LEU A 1078 -28.02 32.78 -12.75
N LEU A 1079 -27.74 32.64 -14.04
CA LEU A 1079 -26.45 33.01 -14.64
C LEU A 1079 -26.70 33.59 -16.03
N GLY A 1080 -26.40 34.87 -16.26
CA GLY A 1080 -26.60 35.48 -17.58
C GLY A 1080 -26.62 37.00 -17.73
N PRO A 1081 -26.42 37.53 -18.96
CA PRO A 1081 -26.58 38.95 -19.28
C PRO A 1081 -27.96 39.52 -18.91
N ALA A 1082 -28.02 40.85 -18.85
CA ALA A 1082 -29.25 41.59 -18.56
C ALA A 1082 -30.33 41.41 -19.64
N SER A 1083 -29.95 41.14 -20.90
CA SER A 1083 -30.86 40.87 -22.03
C SER A 1083 -31.64 39.56 -21.92
N GLY A 1084 -31.34 38.73 -20.92
CA GLY A 1084 -31.95 37.42 -20.70
C GLY A 1084 -30.89 36.38 -20.35
N PRO A 1085 -31.22 35.35 -19.57
CA PRO A 1085 -30.22 34.39 -19.12
C PRO A 1085 -29.93 33.28 -20.15
N PRO A 1086 -28.66 32.86 -20.33
CA PRO A 1086 -28.29 31.54 -20.82
C PRO A 1086 -28.80 30.44 -19.89
N LEU A 1087 -28.82 30.67 -18.56
CA LEU A 1087 -29.36 29.72 -17.57
C LEU A 1087 -30.24 30.40 -16.52
N LEU A 1088 -31.53 30.05 -16.49
CA LEU A 1088 -32.48 30.42 -15.45
C LEU A 1088 -33.13 29.17 -14.89
N ARG A 1089 -33.05 29.00 -13.57
CA ARG A 1089 -33.70 27.91 -12.85
C ARG A 1089 -34.62 28.47 -11.80
N SER A 1090 -35.72 27.75 -11.56
CA SER A 1090 -36.62 28.07 -10.47
C SER A 1090 -35.94 27.86 -9.11
N HIS A 1091 -35.04 26.87 -9.00
CA HIS A 1091 -34.38 26.46 -7.76
C HIS A 1091 -32.94 25.99 -8.04
N GLY A 1092 -32.04 26.22 -7.08
CA GLY A 1092 -30.65 25.75 -7.14
C GLY A 1092 -30.42 24.38 -6.49
N HIS A 1093 -31.27 24.01 -5.54
CA HIS A 1093 -31.22 22.71 -4.86
C HIS A 1093 -32.64 22.24 -4.54
N ILE A 1094 -32.76 20.96 -4.25
CA ILE A 1094 -33.94 20.37 -3.61
C ILE A 1094 -33.60 19.95 -2.19
N LYS A 1095 -34.62 19.90 -1.33
CA LYS A 1095 -34.47 19.56 0.09
C LYS A 1095 -35.65 18.75 0.59
N GLY A 1096 -35.51 18.12 1.73
CA GLY A 1096 -36.60 17.40 2.37
C GLY A 1096 -36.18 16.74 3.66
N THR A 1097 -36.91 15.71 4.06
CA THR A 1097 -36.62 14.90 5.25
C THR A 1097 -36.46 13.42 4.91
N VAL A 1098 -35.62 12.73 5.69
CA VAL A 1098 -35.48 11.26 5.63
C VAL A 1098 -36.69 10.62 6.31
N GLU A 1099 -37.37 9.71 5.63
CA GLU A 1099 -38.49 8.95 6.20
C GLU A 1099 -38.08 7.53 6.62
N GLU A 1100 -37.24 6.86 5.83
CA GLU A 1100 -36.77 5.51 6.10
C GLU A 1100 -35.41 5.25 5.45
N PHE A 1101 -34.64 4.30 5.98
CA PHE A 1101 -33.36 3.87 5.42
C PHE A 1101 -33.04 2.42 5.79
N THR A 1102 -32.18 1.78 4.98
CA THR A 1102 -31.70 0.41 5.24
C THR A 1102 -30.96 0.30 6.57
N ARG A 1103 -31.35 -0.66 7.42
CA ARG A 1103 -30.76 -0.87 8.77
C ARG A 1103 -29.91 -2.12 8.85
N GLU A 1104 -30.05 -3.00 7.89
CA GLU A 1104 -29.29 -4.22 7.76
C GLU A 1104 -27.90 -3.91 7.22
N LEU A 1105 -26.93 -4.73 7.60
CA LEU A 1105 -25.61 -4.71 7.00
C LEU A 1105 -25.69 -5.45 5.65
N THR A 1106 -25.91 -4.71 4.57
CA THR A 1106 -26.16 -5.24 3.21
C THR A 1106 -25.41 -4.42 2.15
N ASP A 1107 -25.21 -5.00 0.97
CA ASP A 1107 -24.65 -4.36 -0.22
C ASP A 1107 -25.72 -3.63 -1.07
N GLN A 1108 -26.99 -3.64 -0.63
CA GLN A 1108 -28.11 -2.94 -1.27
C GLN A 1108 -28.73 -1.92 -0.31
N ASN A 1109 -28.24 -0.70 -0.34
CA ASN A 1109 -28.64 0.36 0.58
C ASN A 1109 -29.58 1.36 -0.10
N ARG A 1110 -30.64 1.73 0.61
CA ARG A 1110 -31.64 2.67 0.11
C ARG A 1110 -32.00 3.71 1.15
N LEU A 1111 -32.40 4.88 0.66
CA LEU A 1111 -32.88 5.99 1.45
C LEU A 1111 -34.24 6.44 0.92
N THR A 1112 -35.27 6.31 1.76
CA THR A 1112 -36.60 6.85 1.45
C THR A 1112 -36.69 8.26 1.99
N VAL A 1113 -36.99 9.20 1.09
CA VAL A 1113 -37.03 10.63 1.38
C VAL A 1113 -38.37 11.23 1.00
N LYS A 1114 -38.79 12.24 1.76
CA LYS A 1114 -39.91 13.11 1.42
C LYS A 1114 -39.39 14.47 0.99
N ARG A 1115 -39.57 14.81 -0.29
CA ARG A 1115 -39.17 16.09 -0.87
C ARG A 1115 -40.10 17.21 -0.41
N THR A 1116 -39.51 18.38 -0.21
CA THR A 1116 -40.21 19.66 -0.05
C THR A 1116 -39.82 20.59 -1.20
N GLY A 1117 -40.76 21.41 -1.67
CA GLY A 1117 -40.54 22.30 -2.82
C GLY A 1117 -41.15 21.78 -4.13
N PRO A 1118 -40.62 22.18 -5.30
CA PRO A 1118 -41.24 21.94 -6.61
C PRO A 1118 -40.85 20.61 -7.23
N ALA A 1119 -41.74 20.08 -8.08
CA ALA A 1119 -41.47 18.89 -8.88
C ALA A 1119 -40.24 19.11 -9.79
N ILE A 1120 -39.43 18.06 -9.92
CA ILE A 1120 -38.25 17.97 -10.77
C ILE A 1120 -38.20 16.56 -11.36
N ASP A 1121 -37.61 16.41 -12.55
CA ASP A 1121 -37.39 15.09 -13.14
C ASP A 1121 -36.41 14.30 -12.26
N PRO A 1122 -36.80 13.10 -11.75
CA PRO A 1122 -35.90 12.22 -11.00
C PRO A 1122 -34.57 11.91 -11.70
N LYS A 1123 -34.53 11.92 -13.03
CA LYS A 1123 -33.31 11.69 -13.81
C LYS A 1123 -32.26 12.79 -13.60
N GLU A 1124 -32.66 14.00 -13.23
CA GLU A 1124 -31.72 15.12 -13.01
C GLU A 1124 -30.81 14.92 -11.80
N ILE A 1125 -31.11 13.97 -10.90
CA ILE A 1125 -30.33 13.77 -9.65
C ILE A 1125 -29.55 12.45 -9.61
N ILE A 1126 -29.68 11.59 -10.62
CA ILE A 1126 -28.85 10.38 -10.74
C ILE A 1126 -27.39 10.80 -10.95
N GLY A 1127 -26.46 10.17 -10.22
CA GLY A 1127 -25.04 10.51 -10.17
C GLY A 1127 -24.71 11.73 -9.30
N LYS A 1128 -25.71 12.41 -8.71
CA LYS A 1128 -25.48 13.53 -7.78
C LYS A 1128 -25.33 13.05 -6.35
N GLN A 1129 -24.74 13.88 -5.51
CA GLN A 1129 -24.65 13.65 -4.07
C GLN A 1129 -25.88 14.17 -3.33
N ILE A 1130 -26.42 13.37 -2.43
CA ILE A 1130 -27.31 13.82 -1.36
C ILE A 1130 -26.50 14.10 -0.10
N PHE A 1131 -26.73 15.27 0.50
CA PHE A 1131 -26.13 15.67 1.77
C PHE A 1131 -27.20 15.62 2.85
N VAL A 1132 -27.06 14.69 3.78
CA VAL A 1132 -27.97 14.44 4.90
C VAL A 1132 -27.35 14.94 6.20
N GLU A 1133 -28.13 15.64 7.02
CA GLU A 1133 -27.72 16.08 8.34
C GLU A 1133 -27.48 14.88 9.28
N THR A 1134 -26.33 14.85 9.93
CA THR A 1134 -25.92 13.80 10.88
C THR A 1134 -25.73 14.36 12.29
N ASP A 1135 -25.25 13.54 13.22
CA ASP A 1135 -24.83 13.97 14.57
C ASP A 1135 -23.44 14.63 14.60
N GLY A 1136 -22.77 14.77 13.45
CA GLY A 1136 -21.46 15.41 13.34
C GLY A 1136 -20.26 14.51 13.71
N GLU A 1137 -20.46 13.21 13.97
CA GLU A 1137 -19.36 12.23 14.14
C GLU A 1137 -18.78 11.81 12.78
N ARG A 1138 -19.65 11.63 11.78
CA ARG A 1138 -19.30 11.37 10.37
C ARG A 1138 -20.17 12.23 9.46
N ASN A 1139 -19.73 12.51 8.24
CA ASN A 1139 -20.55 13.26 7.27
C ASN A 1139 -21.65 12.39 6.62
N GLY A 1140 -22.66 13.05 6.06
CA GLY A 1140 -23.82 12.42 5.41
C GLY A 1140 -23.87 12.59 3.90
N SER A 1141 -22.73 12.52 3.19
CA SER A 1141 -22.69 12.57 1.72
C SER A 1141 -22.84 11.17 1.13
N TYR A 1142 -23.75 11.00 0.16
CA TYR A 1142 -23.95 9.73 -0.55
C TYR A 1142 -24.28 9.97 -2.03
N GLU A 1143 -23.77 9.13 -2.91
CA GLU A 1143 -24.13 9.15 -4.34
C GLU A 1143 -25.51 8.52 -4.55
N ILE A 1144 -26.32 9.15 -5.41
CA ILE A 1144 -27.61 8.62 -5.84
C ILE A 1144 -27.40 7.81 -7.13
N ARG A 1145 -27.46 6.48 -7.06
CA ARG A 1145 -27.31 5.60 -8.23
C ARG A 1145 -28.61 5.43 -9.02
N GLU A 1146 -29.75 5.41 -8.33
CA GLU A 1146 -31.08 5.27 -8.95
C GLU A 1146 -32.12 6.04 -8.13
N VAL A 1147 -33.20 6.48 -8.78
CA VAL A 1147 -34.35 7.10 -8.12
C VAL A 1147 -35.63 6.41 -8.54
N ARG A 1148 -36.40 5.93 -7.57
CA ARG A 1148 -37.74 5.37 -7.78
C ARG A 1148 -38.79 6.29 -7.15
N PRO A 1149 -39.57 7.01 -7.97
CA PRO A 1149 -40.67 7.82 -7.45
C PRO A 1149 -41.73 6.95 -6.77
N ALA A 1150 -42.19 7.38 -5.60
CA ALA A 1150 -43.35 6.83 -4.92
C ALA A 1150 -44.50 7.86 -4.93
N SER A 1151 -45.65 7.53 -4.34
CA SER A 1151 -46.81 8.42 -4.35
C SER A 1151 -46.51 9.80 -3.72
N GLY A 1152 -46.95 10.86 -4.40
CA GLY A 1152 -46.76 12.25 -3.95
C GLY A 1152 -45.32 12.74 -4.11
N ASN A 1153 -44.75 13.30 -3.03
CA ASN A 1153 -43.38 13.87 -3.00
C ASN A 1153 -42.35 12.89 -2.42
N ARG A 1154 -42.65 11.59 -2.39
CA ARG A 1154 -41.77 10.57 -1.80
C ARG A 1154 -40.91 9.92 -2.87
N TRP A 1155 -39.62 9.74 -2.58
CA TRP A 1155 -38.69 9.00 -3.43
C TRP A 1155 -37.97 7.92 -2.63
N VAL A 1156 -37.63 6.82 -3.31
CA VAL A 1156 -36.67 5.83 -2.83
C VAL A 1156 -35.40 6.00 -3.65
N LEU A 1157 -34.31 6.41 -2.99
CA LEU A 1157 -32.99 6.60 -3.58
C LEU A 1157 -32.18 5.33 -3.36
N ASP A 1158 -31.56 4.80 -4.41
CA ASP A 1158 -30.61 3.69 -4.32
C ASP A 1158 -29.20 4.26 -4.13
N LEU A 1159 -28.51 3.81 -3.07
CA LEU A 1159 -27.16 4.23 -2.69
C LEU A 1159 -26.11 3.15 -3.02
N GLY A 1160 -26.54 2.01 -3.58
CA GLY A 1160 -25.69 0.86 -3.85
C GLY A 1160 -25.10 0.22 -2.59
N ASP A 1161 -23.79 -0.07 -2.64
CA ASP A 1161 -23.05 -0.83 -1.62
C ASP A 1161 -22.52 0.02 -0.46
N ILE A 1162 -22.93 1.29 -0.37
CA ILE A 1162 -22.55 2.18 0.73
C ILE A 1162 -23.46 1.95 1.94
N THR A 1163 -22.94 1.28 2.97
CA THR A 1163 -23.69 1.03 4.19
C THR A 1163 -23.96 2.29 5.01
N LEU A 1164 -25.12 2.32 5.67
CA LEU A 1164 -25.53 3.37 6.61
C LEU A 1164 -25.24 2.99 8.07
N VAL A 1165 -24.73 1.79 8.31
CA VAL A 1165 -24.25 1.29 9.61
C VAL A 1165 -22.89 1.90 9.92
N ARG A 1166 -22.76 2.52 11.10
CA ARG A 1166 -21.50 3.10 11.59
C ARG A 1166 -20.67 2.07 12.37
N ARG A 1167 -21.34 1.32 13.25
CA ARG A 1167 -20.74 0.34 14.18
C ARG A 1167 -21.82 -0.50 14.86
N TYR A 1168 -21.44 -1.55 15.58
CA TYR A 1168 -22.32 -2.20 16.55
C TYR A 1168 -22.70 -1.24 17.69
N LYS A 1169 -23.92 -1.40 18.23
CA LYS A 1169 -24.38 -0.66 19.41
C LYS A 1169 -23.68 -1.12 20.69
N ASP A 1170 -23.32 -2.40 20.75
CA ASP A 1170 -22.53 -3.01 21.79
C ASP A 1170 -21.58 -4.00 21.13
N GLU A 1171 -20.29 -3.71 21.19
CA GLU A 1171 -19.25 -4.51 20.56
C GLU A 1171 -19.07 -5.90 21.18
N ASN A 1172 -19.64 -6.14 22.36
CA ASN A 1172 -19.64 -7.44 23.05
C ASN A 1172 -20.98 -8.17 22.93
N ASN A 1173 -21.98 -7.57 22.26
CA ASN A 1173 -23.30 -8.17 22.08
C ASN A 1173 -24.00 -7.71 20.78
N PHE A 1174 -23.74 -8.45 19.69
CA PHE A 1174 -24.27 -8.15 18.35
C PHE A 1174 -25.81 -8.16 18.26
N SER A 1175 -26.51 -8.84 19.19
CA SER A 1175 -27.99 -8.86 19.21
C SER A 1175 -28.61 -7.50 19.51
N LYS A 1176 -27.84 -6.56 20.09
CA LYS A 1176 -28.29 -5.18 20.34
C LYS A 1176 -28.34 -4.32 19.08
N GLY A 1177 -27.92 -4.85 17.92
CA GLY A 1177 -27.98 -4.19 16.63
C GLY A 1177 -26.91 -3.13 16.43
N TYR A 1178 -27.20 -2.15 15.56
CA TYR A 1178 -26.23 -1.17 15.06
C TYR A 1178 -26.49 0.25 15.53
N VAL A 1179 -25.43 1.07 15.51
CA VAL A 1179 -25.51 2.53 15.44
C VAL A 1179 -25.48 2.93 13.97
N TYR A 1180 -26.39 3.83 13.57
CA TYR A 1180 -26.53 4.29 12.19
C TYR A 1180 -25.95 5.69 12.04
N ASN A 1181 -25.45 6.01 10.85
CA ASN A 1181 -25.00 7.36 10.55
C ASN A 1181 -26.16 8.35 10.31
N LEU A 1182 -27.34 7.82 9.95
CA LEU A 1182 -28.53 8.60 9.64
C LEU A 1182 -29.63 8.38 10.69
N LYS A 1183 -30.55 9.36 10.79
CA LYS A 1183 -31.76 9.28 11.62
C LYS A 1183 -33.00 9.64 10.81
N LYS A 1184 -34.15 9.05 11.18
CA LYS A 1184 -35.46 9.47 10.65
C LYS A 1184 -35.70 10.93 11.00
N GLY A 1185 -36.31 11.67 10.07
CA GLY A 1185 -36.55 13.10 10.20
C GLY A 1185 -35.33 13.98 9.92
N ALA A 1186 -34.14 13.42 9.67
CA ALA A 1186 -32.98 14.21 9.28
C ALA A 1186 -33.26 15.03 8.02
N SER A 1187 -32.83 16.29 8.03
CA SER A 1187 -32.89 17.16 6.87
C SER A 1187 -31.90 16.69 5.82
N TRP A 1188 -32.23 16.87 4.55
CA TRP A 1188 -31.29 16.62 3.46
C TRP A 1188 -31.40 17.65 2.36
N ARG A 1189 -30.34 17.73 1.55
CA ARG A 1189 -30.21 18.64 0.41
C ARG A 1189 -29.51 17.95 -0.76
N ILE A 1190 -30.00 18.21 -1.97
CA ILE A 1190 -29.34 17.81 -3.24
C ILE A 1190 -29.14 19.09 -4.06
N PRO A 1191 -27.90 19.60 -4.14
CA PRO A 1191 -27.50 20.64 -5.08
C PRO A 1191 -27.77 20.23 -6.54
N LEU A 1192 -28.21 21.18 -7.36
CA LEU A 1192 -28.46 20.94 -8.78
C LEU A 1192 -27.47 21.76 -9.63
N SER A 1193 -26.96 21.14 -10.69
CA SER A 1193 -26.19 21.81 -11.75
C SER A 1193 -26.99 21.94 -13.04
N ALA A 1194 -26.60 22.90 -13.87
CA ALA A 1194 -27.04 23.04 -15.25
C ALA A 1194 -25.88 23.55 -16.12
N GLU A 1195 -25.80 23.03 -17.35
CA GLU A 1195 -24.86 23.47 -18.38
C GLU A 1195 -25.63 24.01 -19.59
N TRP A 1196 -25.11 25.06 -20.22
CA TRP A 1196 -25.55 25.58 -21.51
C TRP A 1196 -24.34 25.72 -22.42
N PHE A 1197 -24.48 25.28 -23.66
CA PHE A 1197 -23.45 25.38 -24.70
C PHE A 1197 -23.98 26.29 -25.81
N GLY A 1198 -23.18 27.29 -26.19
CA GLY A 1198 -23.47 28.16 -27.32
C GLY A 1198 -23.52 27.36 -28.62
N LYS A 1199 -24.49 27.70 -29.49
CA LYS A 1199 -24.63 27.10 -30.82
C LYS A 1199 -23.69 27.73 -31.83
#